data_AF-A0AAF0XYG6-F1
#
_entry.id   AF-A0AAF0XYG6-F1
#
_cell.length_a   1.000
_cell.length_b   1.000
_cell.length_c   1.000
_cell.angle_alpha   90.00
_cell.angle_beta   90.00
_cell.angle_gamma   90.00
#
_symmetry.space_group_name_H-M   'P 1'
#
loop_
_entity.id
_entity.type
_entity.pdbx_description
1 polymer ?
#
loop_
_entity_poly.entity_id
_entity_poly.type
_entity_poly.pdbx_seq_one_letter_code
_entity_poly.pdbx_strand_id
1 'polypeptide(L)'
;MQKHMTFLVLVYALLAALSSLQFGRGGTVEDYPNTSCSESEKLALLHLKQSLIDDFNYLSSWIGDDCCTWQGIGCNNRTGHVTRLDLRNGMLRADHLYPSLLDLKYLTYLDLSNNSFHEMKIPQFLGSFKDLTYLNLSYCKIEGFVPHHLGNLSKLLYLDLSHNTYYHGNGGDYYYYYDLPSLLHIDSMRWLSGLSMLKHLDLSNVNLSGTSDWFSSINMLPNSILVLNLLSCHLSNNIPRHLPFINLTSLISLDLEENSLNSPFPLWVLNNSGLAHLSLERNHFHGSIPDSLGTLTSLVEIDLSENGFNGSIPESIGSLLSLSSLDLSSHEFQGRLPESMGRLSPLTHLLLGGNKFTGFVPHFISNLTNLTHLDMSSNELNGSIPHEIGNLTELTDLSMSLNELRGDLTEEVCQLSKLEILDVGYNQMRGSIPECIGQLSNLMELDLSSNSWEGFVTEHHFVNLTKLFFLSISSKSNLALNVGINWVPPFQLQYIYLESLKVGPKFPHWLSTQRQIDDIIMINTSISDTIPTDWFASLLSQADLVYLSDNDINVEQLSSISAVPNGMIALALSNTRLSGGFPLFLCNITSLQILVLSNNYFTGELPQCLANLTELQGLDVMNNSFSGNIHASLGSLRNLTYLNLHDNKFQGKLPLSFRNLTKLVILDVGKNNLCDVLPPWTVEQLPSLRIFILRNNKFYGKISTNFCHHPSIQILNFAENQIVGNIPLCFGNFSAMITVNQSDDFHQSFVRSYMMIIDNPKGLELEYTSNLKYQCYIDLSNNKIVGEIPGELMDLRALKSLNLAGNYLSGRIPESIGMLESLEFLDLSSNKLFGHIPQSLSNIDSLSHLNLSFNDLSGRVPTGNHLQTLYDASINAGNNQLCGPPILKPCVGDTESPNVPDDDEGNSDLDEEHVWFYAGIGPGLLVGFLGFCACLHYIKSWRHSYFHLIDRVFDKIVVAFALWRRKFQN
;
A
#
# COMPACT_ATOMS: atom_id res chain seq x y z
N MET A 1 -6.86 18.09 19.88
CA MET A 1 -7.48 19.12 19.01
C MET A 1 -7.99 20.39 19.72
N GLN A 2 -8.79 20.33 20.79
CA GLN A 2 -9.47 21.55 21.30
C GLN A 2 -8.54 22.61 21.94
N LYS A 3 -7.36 22.23 22.47
CA LYS A 3 -6.31 23.15 22.98
C LYS A 3 -5.37 23.70 21.90
N HIS A 4 -5.14 22.97 20.81
CA HIS A 4 -4.33 23.45 19.66
C HIS A 4 -5.07 24.52 18.86
N MET A 5 -6.39 24.36 18.67
CA MET A 5 -7.23 25.44 18.12
C MET A 5 -7.23 26.66 19.05
N THR A 6 -7.24 26.47 20.38
CA THR A 6 -7.19 27.63 21.29
C THR A 6 -5.84 28.32 21.27
N PHE A 7 -4.72 27.61 21.06
CA PHE A 7 -3.39 28.20 20.99
C PHE A 7 -3.16 28.95 19.66
N LEU A 8 -3.57 28.40 18.53
CA LEU A 8 -3.59 29.11 17.24
C LEU A 8 -4.51 30.33 17.31
N VAL A 9 -5.72 30.20 17.86
CA VAL A 9 -6.62 31.33 18.11
C VAL A 9 -6.00 32.32 19.11
N LEU A 10 -5.25 31.88 20.13
CA LEU A 10 -4.55 32.75 21.08
C LEU A 10 -3.33 33.43 20.47
N VAL A 11 -2.59 32.80 19.56
CA VAL A 11 -1.46 33.39 18.83
C VAL A 11 -1.96 34.40 17.81
N TYR A 12 -3.03 34.08 17.06
CA TYR A 12 -3.73 35.04 16.21
C TYR A 12 -4.39 36.17 17.02
N ALA A 13 -4.94 35.87 18.20
CA ALA A 13 -5.50 36.88 19.11
C ALA A 13 -4.41 37.70 19.81
N LEU A 14 -3.22 37.15 20.11
CA LEU A 14 -2.09 37.88 20.67
C LEU A 14 -1.41 38.75 19.61
N LEU A 15 -1.31 38.29 18.36
CA LEU A 15 -0.84 39.10 17.23
C LEU A 15 -1.84 40.21 16.88
N ALA A 16 -3.14 39.96 17.04
CA ALA A 16 -4.20 40.98 16.96
C ALA A 16 -4.25 41.90 18.21
N ALA A 17 -3.84 41.43 19.38
CA ALA A 17 -3.72 42.24 20.61
C ALA A 17 -2.45 43.11 20.62
N LEU A 18 -1.37 42.64 19.97
CA LEU A 18 -0.13 43.39 19.82
C LEU A 18 -0.24 44.51 18.76
N SER A 19 -1.16 44.37 17.79
CA SER A 19 -1.51 45.46 16.87
C SER A 19 -2.46 46.50 17.46
N SER A 20 -3.00 46.29 18.67
CA SER A 20 -3.90 47.22 19.38
C SER A 20 -3.25 48.00 20.53
N LEU A 21 -1.92 47.91 20.72
CA LEU A 21 -1.20 48.74 21.71
C LEU A 21 -0.80 50.10 21.13
N GLN A 22 -1.69 51.10 21.25
CA GLN A 22 -1.30 52.51 21.29
C GLN A 22 -1.58 53.13 22.67
N PHE A 23 -0.50 53.71 23.21
CA PHE A 23 -0.35 54.55 24.40
C PHE A 23 -1.61 55.24 24.95
N GLY A 24 -2.03 54.80 26.14
CA GLY A 24 -2.84 55.62 27.03
C GLY A 24 -1.99 56.72 27.68
N ARG A 25 -2.11 57.96 27.18
CA ARG A 25 -1.78 59.16 27.95
C ARG A 25 -3.08 59.88 28.29
N GLY A 26 -3.35 59.99 29.59
CA GLY A 26 -4.49 60.73 30.12
C GLY A 26 -4.46 62.19 29.66
N GLY A 27 -5.57 62.62 29.08
CA GLY A 27 -5.84 63.98 28.66
C GLY A 27 -7.36 64.15 28.62
N THR A 28 -7.82 65.23 29.23
CA THR A 28 -9.21 65.57 29.58
C THR A 28 -10.19 65.61 28.40
N VAL A 29 -11.44 65.28 28.71
CA VAL A 29 -12.62 65.33 27.83
C VAL A 29 -12.80 66.72 27.23
N GLU A 30 -12.69 66.82 25.90
CA GLU A 30 -13.30 67.89 25.12
C GLU A 30 -14.38 67.26 24.22
N ASP A 31 -15.57 67.88 24.23
CA ASP A 31 -16.74 67.56 23.42
C ASP A 31 -16.38 67.60 21.92
N TYR A 32 -16.51 66.46 21.23
CA TYR A 32 -16.42 66.41 19.77
C TYR A 32 -17.81 66.14 19.16
N PRO A 33 -18.12 66.78 18.01
CA PRO A 33 -19.42 66.63 17.35
C PRO A 33 -19.63 65.19 16.89
N ASN A 34 -20.88 64.71 16.86
CA ASN A 34 -21.28 63.41 16.29
C ASN A 34 -20.62 63.20 14.92
N THR A 35 -19.53 62.42 14.87
CA THR A 35 -18.83 62.09 13.63
C THR A 35 -19.53 60.90 12.96
N SER A 36 -20.53 61.19 12.14
CA SER A 36 -21.17 60.19 11.27
C SER A 36 -20.29 59.87 10.06
N CYS A 37 -20.49 58.69 9.48
CA CYS A 37 -19.89 58.27 8.21
C CYS A 37 -20.02 59.33 7.10
N SER A 38 -18.99 59.47 6.26
CA SER A 38 -19.03 60.37 5.10
C SER A 38 -20.06 59.90 4.07
N GLU A 39 -20.81 60.83 3.48
CA GLU A 39 -21.82 60.50 2.46
C GLU A 39 -21.20 59.77 1.25
N SER A 40 -19.96 60.09 0.86
CA SER A 40 -19.29 59.37 -0.23
C SER A 40 -18.94 57.93 0.14
N GLU A 41 -18.52 57.68 1.39
CA GLU A 41 -18.19 56.34 1.89
C GLU A 41 -19.46 55.50 2.03
N LYS A 42 -20.54 56.09 2.55
CA LYS A 42 -21.87 55.47 2.60
C LYS A 42 -22.37 55.08 1.20
N LEU A 43 -22.28 55.97 0.22
CA LEU A 43 -22.70 55.69 -1.16
C LEU A 43 -21.86 54.56 -1.77
N ALA A 44 -20.56 54.53 -1.54
CA ALA A 44 -19.69 53.44 -1.99
C ALA A 44 -20.10 52.08 -1.41
N LEU A 45 -20.42 52.04 -0.11
CA LEU A 45 -20.93 50.83 0.54
C LEU A 45 -22.31 50.42 0.02
N LEU A 46 -23.23 51.37 -0.23
CA LEU A 46 -24.53 51.04 -0.81
C LEU A 46 -24.41 50.51 -2.25
N HIS A 47 -23.47 51.03 -3.04
CA HIS A 47 -23.14 50.47 -4.36
C HIS A 47 -22.60 49.04 -4.24
N LEU A 48 -21.72 48.77 -3.26
CA LEU A 48 -21.27 47.41 -2.98
C LEU A 48 -22.44 46.50 -2.57
N LYS A 49 -23.33 46.97 -1.69
CA LYS A 49 -24.52 46.20 -1.29
C LYS A 49 -25.39 45.82 -2.50
N GLN A 50 -25.52 46.70 -3.49
CA GLN A 50 -26.28 46.43 -4.71
C GLN A 50 -25.61 45.42 -5.64
N SER A 51 -24.27 45.29 -5.60
CA SER A 51 -23.54 44.32 -6.40
C SER A 51 -23.45 42.93 -5.76
N LEU A 52 -23.86 42.80 -4.49
CA LEU A 52 -23.84 41.55 -3.76
C LEU A 52 -25.23 40.90 -3.76
N ILE A 53 -25.26 39.59 -3.99
CA ILE A 53 -26.44 38.77 -3.78
C ILE A 53 -26.38 38.22 -2.35
N ASP A 54 -27.37 38.60 -1.55
CA ASP A 54 -27.45 38.33 -0.11
C ASP A 54 -28.72 37.52 0.21
N ASP A 55 -28.71 36.23 -0.13
CA ASP A 55 -29.85 35.33 0.05
C ASP A 55 -30.23 35.12 1.53
N PHE A 56 -29.28 35.37 2.44
CA PHE A 56 -29.42 35.12 3.88
C PHE A 56 -29.61 36.40 4.72
N ASN A 57 -29.75 37.56 4.08
CA ASN A 57 -29.91 38.86 4.73
C ASN A 57 -28.76 39.22 5.69
N TYR A 58 -27.53 38.82 5.37
CA TYR A 58 -26.32 39.17 6.10
C TYR A 58 -26.08 40.68 6.18
N LEU A 59 -26.46 41.43 5.14
CA LEU A 59 -26.31 42.90 5.03
C LEU A 59 -27.56 43.66 5.48
N SER A 60 -28.44 43.01 6.26
CA SER A 60 -29.72 43.61 6.70
C SER A 60 -29.55 44.85 7.55
N SER A 61 -28.45 44.97 8.30
CA SER A 61 -28.14 46.14 9.12
C SER A 61 -27.74 47.38 8.31
N TRP A 62 -27.49 47.24 7.00
CA TRP A 62 -27.01 48.34 6.16
C TRP A 62 -28.19 49.25 5.76
N ILE A 63 -28.71 49.96 6.76
CA ILE A 63 -29.86 50.87 6.70
C ILE A 63 -29.58 52.11 7.57
N GLY A 64 -30.20 53.25 7.25
CA GLY A 64 -30.00 54.51 7.98
C GLY A 64 -28.81 55.34 7.47
N ASP A 65 -28.52 56.44 8.19
CA ASP A 65 -27.59 57.46 7.71
C ASP A 65 -26.14 57.28 8.15
N ASP A 66 -25.91 56.59 9.27
CA ASP A 66 -24.56 56.38 9.80
C ASP A 66 -24.03 54.98 9.49
N CYS A 67 -23.26 54.87 8.41
CA CYS A 67 -22.69 53.59 7.95
C CYS A 67 -21.74 52.95 8.99
N CYS A 68 -21.22 53.71 9.96
CA CYS A 68 -20.36 53.19 11.02
C CYS A 68 -21.10 52.27 12.01
N THR A 69 -22.43 52.22 11.95
CA THR A 69 -23.26 51.31 12.75
C THR A 69 -23.55 49.99 12.03
N TRP A 70 -23.15 49.86 10.76
CA TRP A 70 -23.46 48.67 9.96
C TRP A 70 -22.56 47.49 10.33
N GLN A 71 -23.14 46.30 10.40
CA GLN A 71 -22.41 45.05 10.59
C GLN A 71 -21.34 44.89 9.51
N GLY A 72 -20.12 44.57 9.94
CA GLY A 72 -18.96 44.44 9.06
C GLY A 72 -18.23 45.75 8.75
N ILE A 73 -18.77 46.91 9.14
CA ILE A 73 -18.12 48.21 8.94
C ILE A 73 -17.45 48.68 10.23
N GLY A 74 -16.19 49.10 10.15
CA GLY A 74 -15.49 49.77 11.23
C GLY A 74 -14.99 51.14 10.79
N CYS A 75 -15.15 52.13 11.66
CA CYS A 75 -14.76 53.52 11.40
C CYS A 75 -13.71 54.02 12.41
N ASN A 76 -13.01 55.09 12.04
CA ASN A 76 -12.15 55.82 12.95
C ASN A 76 -12.97 56.64 13.95
N ASN A 77 -12.78 56.37 15.25
CA ASN A 77 -13.53 56.99 16.34
C ASN A 77 -13.37 58.53 16.47
N ARG A 78 -12.44 59.15 15.74
CA ARG A 78 -12.23 60.61 15.75
C ARG A 78 -12.68 61.31 14.47
N THR A 79 -12.68 60.62 13.33
CA THR A 79 -12.97 61.23 12.02
C THR A 79 -14.23 60.70 11.37
N GLY A 80 -14.79 59.57 11.83
CA GLY A 80 -15.95 58.92 11.24
C GLY A 80 -15.66 58.20 9.91
N HIS A 81 -14.42 58.19 9.43
CA HIS A 81 -14.04 57.55 8.17
C HIS A 81 -13.97 56.03 8.28
N VAL A 82 -14.37 55.33 7.21
CA VAL A 82 -14.38 53.87 7.15
C VAL A 82 -12.95 53.34 7.04
N THR A 83 -12.54 52.52 7.99
CA THR A 83 -11.21 51.90 8.04
C THR A 83 -11.26 50.38 7.90
N ARG A 84 -12.40 49.75 8.15
CA ARG A 84 -12.56 48.29 8.12
C ARG A 84 -13.83 47.87 7.38
N LEU A 85 -13.69 46.92 6.45
CA LEU A 85 -14.77 46.20 5.79
C LEU A 85 -14.55 44.69 5.97
N ASP A 86 -15.41 44.05 6.74
CA ASP A 86 -15.34 42.63 7.11
C ASP A 86 -16.67 41.94 6.78
N LEU A 87 -16.69 41.23 5.67
CA LEU A 87 -17.84 40.48 5.15
C LEU A 87 -17.60 38.96 5.18
N ARG A 88 -16.70 38.49 6.06
CA ARG A 88 -16.38 37.06 6.16
C ARG A 88 -17.62 36.20 6.42
N ASN A 89 -17.63 34.98 5.90
CA ASN A 89 -18.67 33.97 6.21
C ASN A 89 -20.11 34.49 6.02
N GLY A 90 -20.31 35.38 5.04
CA GLY A 90 -21.59 36.00 4.76
C GLY A 90 -22.48 35.16 3.82
N MET A 91 -21.93 34.08 3.25
CA MET A 91 -22.54 33.32 2.14
C MET A 91 -22.95 34.22 0.96
N LEU A 92 -22.24 35.33 0.78
CA LEU A 92 -22.52 36.34 -0.24
C LEU A 92 -22.06 35.82 -1.61
N ARG A 93 -22.78 36.20 -2.66
CA ARG A 93 -22.41 35.93 -4.04
C ARG A 93 -22.23 37.23 -4.81
N ALA A 94 -21.32 37.23 -5.77
CA ALA A 94 -20.99 38.39 -6.59
C ALA A 94 -20.33 37.90 -7.87
N ASP A 95 -20.65 38.54 -8.98
CA ASP A 95 -19.98 38.37 -10.27
C ASP A 95 -18.89 39.44 -10.49
N HIS A 96 -19.02 40.60 -9.85
CA HIS A 96 -18.10 41.71 -9.98
C HIS A 96 -18.04 42.62 -8.74
N LEU A 97 -16.88 43.24 -8.50
CA LEU A 97 -16.73 44.37 -7.57
C LEU A 97 -16.47 45.65 -8.35
N TYR A 98 -17.15 46.73 -7.98
CA TYR A 98 -17.05 48.01 -8.70
C TYR A 98 -15.97 48.94 -8.12
N PRO A 99 -15.31 49.78 -8.96
CA PRO A 99 -14.32 50.75 -8.50
C PRO A 99 -14.81 51.81 -7.51
N SER A 100 -16.14 51.93 -7.28
CA SER A 100 -16.71 52.82 -6.26
C SER A 100 -16.17 52.53 -4.85
N LEU A 101 -15.70 51.31 -4.60
CA LEU A 101 -14.99 50.93 -3.37
C LEU A 101 -13.76 51.82 -3.07
N LEU A 102 -13.15 52.45 -4.08
CA LEU A 102 -12.02 53.38 -3.89
C LEU A 102 -12.38 54.69 -3.17
N ASP A 103 -13.68 54.99 -3.03
CA ASP A 103 -14.12 56.13 -2.22
C ASP A 103 -13.93 55.89 -0.72
N LEU A 104 -13.72 54.63 -0.30
CA LEU A 104 -13.24 54.25 1.03
C LEU A 104 -11.73 54.50 1.18
N LYS A 105 -11.33 55.78 1.09
CA LYS A 105 -9.92 56.20 0.97
C LYS A 105 -9.04 55.81 2.16
N TYR A 106 -9.64 55.61 3.33
CA TYR A 106 -8.96 55.32 4.59
C TYR A 106 -9.03 53.84 4.98
N LEU A 107 -9.48 52.98 4.06
CA LEU A 107 -9.61 51.55 4.30
C LEU A 107 -8.24 50.92 4.56
N THR A 108 -8.09 50.34 5.75
CA THR A 108 -6.89 49.60 6.16
C THR A 108 -7.12 48.10 6.20
N TYR A 109 -8.38 47.66 6.29
CA TYR A 109 -8.74 46.25 6.45
C TYR A 109 -9.88 45.86 5.51
N LEU A 110 -9.64 44.86 4.65
CA LEU A 110 -10.62 44.27 3.75
C LEU A 110 -10.61 42.74 3.89
N ASP A 111 -11.73 42.17 4.35
CA ASP A 111 -11.92 40.73 4.46
C ASP A 111 -13.23 40.33 3.78
N LEU A 112 -13.11 39.54 2.72
CA LEU A 112 -14.25 38.97 1.99
C LEU A 112 -14.27 37.44 2.05
N SER A 113 -13.47 36.83 2.92
CA SER A 113 -13.23 35.39 2.96
C SER A 113 -14.49 34.55 3.23
N ASN A 114 -14.46 33.29 2.80
CA ASN A 114 -15.55 32.32 3.03
C ASN A 114 -16.91 32.81 2.49
N ASN A 115 -16.92 33.24 1.24
CA ASN A 115 -18.09 33.62 0.46
C ASN A 115 -18.09 32.85 -0.87
N SER A 116 -19.08 33.06 -1.74
CA SER A 116 -19.20 32.31 -3.00
C SER A 116 -19.26 33.24 -4.21
N PHE A 117 -18.12 33.86 -4.54
CA PHE A 117 -17.90 34.75 -5.69
C PHE A 117 -17.45 33.99 -6.94
N HIS A 118 -18.19 32.94 -7.30
CA HIS A 118 -17.96 32.17 -8.52
C HIS A 118 -17.93 33.09 -9.75
N GLU A 119 -17.06 32.83 -10.73
CA GLU A 119 -16.83 33.67 -11.94
C GLU A 119 -16.25 35.08 -11.68
N MET A 120 -16.11 35.50 -10.42
CA MET A 120 -15.49 36.78 -10.11
C MET A 120 -13.98 36.69 -10.30
N LYS A 121 -13.38 37.72 -10.89
CA LYS A 121 -11.92 37.91 -10.96
C LYS A 121 -11.48 38.94 -9.92
N ILE A 122 -10.28 38.79 -9.37
CA ILE A 122 -9.69 39.80 -8.48
C ILE A 122 -9.56 41.13 -9.24
N PRO A 123 -10.25 42.20 -8.82
CA PRO A 123 -10.21 43.47 -9.53
C PRO A 123 -8.86 44.16 -9.41
N GLN A 124 -8.33 44.67 -10.53
CA GLN A 124 -7.06 45.39 -10.56
C GLN A 124 -7.04 46.64 -9.66
N PHE A 125 -8.20 47.31 -9.49
CA PHE A 125 -8.28 48.53 -8.69
C PHE A 125 -7.98 48.30 -7.20
N LEU A 126 -8.07 47.05 -6.69
CA LEU A 126 -7.71 46.75 -5.30
C LEU A 126 -6.27 47.17 -4.99
N GLY A 127 -5.38 47.16 -5.98
CA GLY A 127 -4.01 47.67 -5.84
C GLY A 127 -3.89 49.18 -5.60
N SER A 128 -4.98 49.94 -5.61
CA SER A 128 -4.97 51.40 -5.43
C SER A 128 -5.24 51.87 -3.99
N PHE A 129 -5.56 50.94 -3.07
CA PHE A 129 -5.77 51.27 -1.66
C PHE A 129 -4.44 51.54 -0.95
N LYS A 130 -4.09 52.82 -0.80
CA LYS A 130 -2.78 53.25 -0.28
C LYS A 130 -2.52 52.91 1.19
N ASP A 131 -3.58 52.74 1.97
CA ASP A 131 -3.53 52.51 3.42
C ASP A 131 -3.87 51.06 3.82
N LEU A 132 -4.12 50.17 2.86
CA LEU A 132 -4.50 48.78 3.14
C LEU A 132 -3.34 48.02 3.80
N THR A 133 -3.63 47.42 4.96
CA THR A 133 -2.70 46.60 5.74
C THR A 133 -3.12 45.14 5.81
N TYR A 134 -4.40 44.83 5.58
CA TYR A 134 -4.95 43.47 5.59
C TYR A 134 -5.88 43.25 4.40
N LEU A 135 -5.61 42.20 3.63
CA LEU A 135 -6.45 41.74 2.52
C LEU A 135 -6.64 40.21 2.62
N ASN A 136 -7.89 39.77 2.78
CA ASN A 136 -8.24 38.35 2.74
C ASN A 136 -9.35 38.08 1.70
N LEU A 137 -9.04 37.23 0.72
CA LEU A 137 -9.94 36.76 -0.34
C LEU A 137 -9.96 35.22 -0.42
N SER A 138 -9.66 34.52 0.69
CA SER A 138 -9.61 33.06 0.76
C SER A 138 -10.99 32.41 0.72
N TYR A 139 -11.08 31.18 0.23
CA TYR A 139 -12.35 30.42 0.21
C TYR A 139 -13.50 31.18 -0.46
N CYS A 140 -13.22 31.93 -1.52
CA CYS A 140 -14.19 32.78 -2.20
C CYS A 140 -14.68 32.22 -3.54
N LYS A 141 -14.08 31.14 -4.04
CA LYS A 141 -14.28 30.60 -5.41
C LYS A 141 -13.99 31.62 -6.53
N ILE A 142 -13.05 32.53 -6.28
CA ILE A 142 -12.61 33.53 -7.26
C ILE A 142 -11.75 32.84 -8.31
N GLU A 143 -11.88 33.26 -9.57
CA GLU A 143 -11.17 32.65 -10.70
C GLU A 143 -10.25 33.62 -11.46
N GLY A 144 -9.38 33.04 -12.28
CA GLY A 144 -8.51 33.77 -13.19
C GLY A 144 -7.15 34.11 -12.60
N PHE A 145 -6.53 35.16 -13.13
CA PHE A 145 -5.16 35.54 -12.76
C PHE A 145 -5.14 36.55 -11.61
N VAL A 146 -4.23 36.36 -10.66
CA VAL A 146 -3.96 37.34 -9.62
C VAL A 146 -3.32 38.58 -10.26
N PRO A 147 -3.91 39.78 -10.14
CA PRO A 147 -3.40 40.97 -10.81
C PRO A 147 -2.14 41.48 -10.12
N HIS A 148 -1.07 41.68 -10.91
CA HIS A 148 0.20 42.27 -10.43
C HIS A 148 0.05 43.65 -9.75
N HIS A 149 -1.08 44.34 -9.98
CA HIS A 149 -1.42 45.60 -9.33
C HIS A 149 -1.49 45.49 -7.80
N LEU A 150 -1.77 44.30 -7.25
CA LEU A 150 -1.70 44.08 -5.79
C LEU A 150 -0.31 44.42 -5.23
N GLY A 151 0.75 44.30 -6.02
CA GLY A 151 2.11 44.71 -5.63
C GLY A 151 2.26 46.20 -5.29
N ASN A 152 1.29 47.05 -5.62
CA ASN A 152 1.30 48.47 -5.25
C ASN A 152 0.95 48.72 -3.76
N LEU A 153 0.48 47.69 -3.04
CA LEU A 153 0.02 47.78 -1.65
C LEU A 153 1.21 47.75 -0.67
N SER A 154 2.08 48.75 -0.72
CA SER A 154 3.34 48.80 0.06
C SER A 154 3.17 48.76 1.59
N LYS A 155 1.98 49.02 2.14
CA LYS A 155 1.67 48.94 3.59
C LYS A 155 1.06 47.60 4.01
N LEU A 156 0.83 46.69 3.06
CA LEU A 156 0.18 45.42 3.32
C LEU A 156 1.03 44.56 4.26
N LEU A 157 0.40 44.07 5.32
CA LEU A 157 1.00 43.19 6.33
C LEU A 157 0.50 41.75 6.19
N TYR A 158 -0.74 41.57 5.73
CA TYR A 158 -1.40 40.28 5.60
C TYR A 158 -2.07 40.16 4.23
N LEU A 159 -1.72 39.10 3.50
CA LEU A 159 -2.34 38.74 2.24
C LEU A 159 -2.69 37.25 2.24
N ASP A 160 -3.95 36.95 2.00
CA ASP A 160 -4.46 35.58 1.91
C ASP A 160 -5.38 35.44 0.68
N LEU A 161 -4.97 34.57 -0.24
CA LEU A 161 -5.68 34.25 -1.49
C LEU A 161 -6.02 32.75 -1.57
N SER A 162 -5.88 32.03 -0.46
CA SER A 162 -5.89 30.57 -0.41
C SER A 162 -7.24 29.92 -0.73
N HIS A 163 -7.21 28.63 -1.07
CA HIS A 163 -8.38 27.75 -1.20
C HIS A 163 -9.52 28.29 -2.07
N ASN A 164 -9.18 28.92 -3.18
CA ASN A 164 -10.13 29.24 -4.23
C ASN A 164 -10.24 28.05 -5.21
N THR A 165 -10.99 27.02 -4.82
CA THR A 165 -11.16 25.74 -5.55
C THR A 165 -12.65 25.45 -5.83
N TYR A 166 -12.94 24.48 -6.70
CA TYR A 166 -14.32 24.13 -7.06
C TYR A 166 -15.13 23.48 -5.92
N TYR A 167 -14.48 22.77 -4.99
CA TYR A 167 -15.13 22.00 -3.94
C TYR A 167 -14.90 22.64 -2.57
N HIS A 168 -15.98 22.86 -1.81
CA HIS A 168 -15.89 23.15 -0.38
C HIS A 168 -16.07 21.83 0.36
N GLY A 169 -15.03 21.38 1.07
CA GLY A 169 -15.23 20.35 2.08
C GLY A 169 -16.03 20.92 3.23
N ASN A 170 -17.21 20.36 3.49
CA ASN A 170 -17.71 20.36 4.86
C ASN A 170 -16.73 19.50 5.67
N GLY A 171 -16.10 20.08 6.69
CA GLY A 171 -15.15 19.37 7.53
C GLY A 171 -15.73 18.06 8.05
N GLY A 172 -15.01 16.95 7.84
CA GLY A 172 -15.40 15.63 8.28
C GLY A 172 -14.51 14.51 7.76
N ASP A 173 -14.18 14.50 6.47
CA ASP A 173 -13.47 13.37 5.85
C ASP A 173 -12.03 13.74 5.48
N TYR A 174 -11.08 13.26 6.29
CA TYR A 174 -9.64 13.52 6.18
C TYR A 174 -8.95 12.80 5.00
N TYR A 175 -9.68 12.08 4.13
CA TYR A 175 -9.09 11.07 3.23
C TYR A 175 -9.22 11.30 1.70
N TYR A 176 -9.78 12.40 1.20
CA TYR A 176 -10.06 12.53 -0.24
C TYR A 176 -9.78 13.89 -0.92
N TYR A 177 -8.94 14.77 -0.37
CA TYR A 177 -8.64 16.08 -0.97
C TYR A 177 -7.30 16.12 -1.71
N TYR A 178 -7.08 15.21 -2.65
CA TYR A 178 -5.87 15.23 -3.46
C TYR A 178 -6.21 15.68 -4.90
N ASP A 179 -5.57 16.78 -5.31
CA ASP A 179 -5.60 17.35 -6.67
C ASP A 179 -6.91 18.07 -7.09
N LEU A 180 -7.40 18.99 -6.24
CA LEU A 180 -8.49 19.88 -6.65
C LEU A 180 -7.99 20.95 -7.64
N PRO A 181 -8.61 21.13 -8.82
CA PRO A 181 -8.21 22.16 -9.75
C PRO A 181 -8.39 23.55 -9.15
N SER A 182 -7.27 24.26 -8.96
CA SER A 182 -7.25 25.66 -8.56
C SER A 182 -7.98 26.55 -9.56
N LEU A 183 -8.77 27.50 -9.07
CA LEU A 183 -9.40 28.55 -9.88
C LEU A 183 -8.48 29.77 -10.09
N LEU A 184 -7.55 30.00 -9.17
CA LEU A 184 -6.61 31.11 -9.23
C LEU A 184 -5.25 30.69 -9.80
N HIS A 185 -4.70 31.56 -10.63
CA HIS A 185 -3.40 31.37 -11.27
C HIS A 185 -2.49 32.58 -11.04
N ILE A 186 -1.19 32.33 -10.88
CA ILE A 186 -0.17 33.37 -10.92
C ILE A 186 0.79 33.04 -12.06
N ASP A 187 0.97 34.02 -12.96
CA ASP A 187 1.89 33.95 -14.09
C ASP A 187 3.29 34.49 -13.74
N SER A 188 3.39 35.40 -12.77
CA SER A 188 4.65 35.91 -12.23
C SER A 188 4.51 36.36 -10.78
N MET A 189 5.49 36.01 -9.94
CA MET A 189 5.54 36.39 -8.52
C MET A 189 6.30 37.71 -8.26
N ARG A 190 6.77 38.41 -9.31
CA ARG A 190 7.61 39.62 -9.17
C ARG A 190 6.92 40.78 -8.48
N TRP A 191 5.58 40.85 -8.53
CA TRP A 191 4.81 41.90 -7.88
C TRP A 191 4.93 41.86 -6.34
N LEU A 192 5.29 40.72 -5.76
CA LEU A 192 5.58 40.60 -4.33
C LEU A 192 6.68 41.56 -3.87
N SER A 193 7.64 41.90 -4.75
CA SER A 193 8.71 42.85 -4.41
C SER A 193 8.22 44.25 -3.99
N GLY A 194 7.00 44.63 -4.36
CA GLY A 194 6.37 45.88 -3.92
C GLY A 194 5.74 45.81 -2.52
N LEU A 195 5.54 44.61 -1.96
CA LEU A 195 4.92 44.37 -0.66
C LEU A 195 5.97 44.33 0.48
N SER A 196 6.72 45.42 0.64
CA SER A 196 7.89 45.47 1.53
C SER A 196 7.60 45.37 3.03
N MET A 197 6.33 45.45 3.44
CA MET A 197 5.91 45.31 4.85
C MET A 197 5.24 43.96 5.15
N LEU A 198 5.11 43.08 4.15
CA LEU A 198 4.31 41.86 4.26
C LEU A 198 4.87 40.90 5.30
N LYS A 199 4.00 40.46 6.23
CA LYS A 199 4.33 39.53 7.32
C LYS A 199 3.72 38.16 7.15
N HIS A 200 2.57 38.09 6.50
CA HIS A 200 1.84 36.85 6.27
C HIS A 200 1.43 36.78 4.80
N LEU A 201 1.82 35.70 4.15
CA LEU A 201 1.44 35.38 2.77
C LEU A 201 0.92 33.95 2.73
N ASP A 202 -0.35 33.80 2.37
CA ASP A 202 -0.97 32.51 2.11
C ASP A 202 -1.47 32.44 0.67
N LEU A 203 -0.91 31.50 -0.09
CA LEU A 203 -1.28 31.19 -1.48
C LEU A 203 -1.67 29.71 -1.63
N SER A 204 -2.06 29.04 -0.55
CA SER A 204 -2.39 27.62 -0.57
C SER A 204 -3.46 27.29 -1.61
N ASN A 205 -3.23 26.22 -2.39
CA ASN A 205 -4.00 25.81 -3.56
C ASN A 205 -4.12 26.87 -4.67
N VAL A 206 -3.26 27.90 -4.74
CA VAL A 206 -3.15 28.78 -5.91
C VAL A 206 -2.16 28.19 -6.90
N ASN A 207 -2.52 28.11 -8.17
CA ASN A 207 -1.69 27.48 -9.19
C ASN A 207 -0.49 28.38 -9.57
N LEU A 208 0.71 27.95 -9.16
CA LEU A 208 2.00 28.58 -9.43
C LEU A 208 2.81 27.86 -10.53
N SER A 209 2.25 26.86 -11.22
CA SER A 209 2.96 26.08 -12.24
C SER A 209 3.51 26.91 -13.41
N GLY A 210 2.92 28.09 -13.68
CA GLY A 210 3.42 29.05 -14.67
C GLY A 210 4.68 29.82 -14.23
N THR A 211 5.09 29.71 -12.95
CA THR A 211 6.18 30.51 -12.36
C THR A 211 7.44 29.66 -12.15
N SER A 212 8.52 29.99 -12.85
CA SER A 212 9.84 29.35 -12.65
C SER A 212 10.74 30.11 -11.67
N ASP A 213 10.43 31.37 -11.36
CA ASP A 213 11.22 32.27 -10.50
C ASP A 213 10.57 32.52 -9.13
N TRP A 214 9.66 31.65 -8.68
CA TRP A 214 8.91 31.78 -7.42
C TRP A 214 9.83 32.01 -6.22
N PHE A 215 10.87 31.19 -6.06
CA PHE A 215 11.78 31.27 -4.91
C PHE A 215 12.61 32.56 -4.92
N SER A 216 13.05 33.01 -6.10
CA SER A 216 13.77 34.27 -6.24
C SER A 216 12.89 35.46 -5.86
N SER A 217 11.60 35.40 -6.18
CA SER A 217 10.63 36.44 -5.87
C SER A 217 10.34 36.51 -4.36
N ILE A 218 10.18 35.37 -3.70
CA ILE A 218 9.95 35.30 -2.25
C ILE A 218 11.18 35.75 -1.46
N ASN A 219 12.39 35.44 -1.94
CA ASN A 219 13.64 35.91 -1.33
C ASN A 219 13.78 37.46 -1.34
N MET A 220 12.91 38.19 -2.07
CA MET A 220 12.81 39.65 -2.03
C MET A 220 11.95 40.18 -0.86
N LEU A 221 11.32 39.31 -0.04
CA LEU A 221 10.52 39.65 1.14
C LEU A 221 11.23 39.45 2.51
N PRO A 222 12.56 39.52 2.61
CA PRO A 222 13.37 38.83 3.61
C PRO A 222 13.12 39.20 5.08
N ASN A 223 12.86 40.49 5.32
CA ASN A 223 12.96 41.06 6.67
C ASN A 223 11.61 41.34 7.31
N SER A 224 10.51 41.16 6.57
CA SER A 224 9.14 41.37 7.06
C SER A 224 8.37 40.06 7.18
N ILE A 225 8.64 39.06 6.32
CA ILE A 225 7.84 37.84 6.25
C ILE A 225 8.08 36.94 7.47
N LEU A 226 6.98 36.50 8.08
CA LEU A 226 6.94 35.63 9.25
C LEU A 226 6.23 34.30 8.93
N VAL A 227 5.19 34.33 8.10
CA VAL A 227 4.41 33.16 7.70
C VAL A 227 4.37 33.10 6.19
N LEU A 228 4.74 31.93 5.65
CA LEU A 228 4.68 31.63 4.23
C LEU A 228 4.04 30.26 4.02
N ASN A 229 2.84 30.26 3.42
CA ASN A 229 2.09 29.05 3.10
C ASN A 229 1.93 28.92 1.59
N LEU A 230 2.45 27.83 1.04
CA LEU A 230 2.42 27.49 -0.39
C LEU A 230 1.97 26.03 -0.62
N LEU A 231 1.08 25.53 0.24
CA LEU A 231 0.46 24.20 0.14
C LEU A 231 -0.13 24.01 -1.26
N SER A 232 0.12 22.85 -1.90
CA SER A 232 -0.56 22.45 -3.14
C SER A 232 -0.54 23.52 -4.25
N CYS A 233 0.59 24.20 -4.42
CA CYS A 233 0.76 25.25 -5.43
C CYS A 233 1.24 24.75 -6.81
N HIS A 234 1.41 23.43 -6.98
CA HIS A 234 2.03 22.80 -8.15
C HIS A 234 3.46 23.31 -8.45
N LEU A 235 4.25 23.55 -7.40
CA LEU A 235 5.66 23.91 -7.54
C LEU A 235 6.46 22.69 -8.02
N SER A 236 7.02 22.74 -9.22
CA SER A 236 7.68 21.58 -9.87
C SER A 236 9.17 21.78 -10.17
N ASN A 237 9.74 22.91 -9.77
CA ASN A 237 11.15 23.23 -10.00
C ASN A 237 11.98 23.06 -8.72
N ASN A 238 13.20 22.52 -8.87
CA ASN A 238 14.18 22.41 -7.78
C ASN A 238 14.36 23.75 -7.07
N ILE A 239 14.36 23.75 -5.73
CA ILE A 239 14.83 24.89 -4.95
C ILE A 239 16.26 25.21 -5.41
N PRO A 240 16.57 26.45 -5.84
CA PRO A 240 17.87 26.78 -6.40
C PRO A 240 19.01 26.37 -5.45
N ARG A 241 19.89 25.46 -5.89
CA ARG A 241 21.07 25.01 -5.12
C ARG A 241 22.05 26.16 -4.81
N HIS A 242 21.98 27.24 -5.60
CA HIS A 242 22.81 28.42 -5.43
C HIS A 242 21.97 29.69 -5.59
N LEU A 243 21.68 30.35 -4.47
CA LEU A 243 21.42 31.78 -4.43
C LEU A 243 22.68 32.47 -3.87
N PRO A 244 23.09 33.64 -4.41
CA PRO A 244 24.22 34.39 -3.86
C PRO A 244 24.03 34.75 -2.37
N PHE A 245 22.77 34.96 -1.95
CA PHE A 245 22.35 35.25 -0.59
C PHE A 245 20.93 34.71 -0.36
N ILE A 246 20.70 34.01 0.76
CA ILE A 246 19.34 33.71 1.24
C ILE A 246 19.01 34.70 2.35
N ASN A 247 17.86 35.36 2.23
CA ASN A 247 17.52 36.53 3.01
C ASN A 247 16.26 36.30 3.88
N LEU A 248 15.55 35.19 3.68
CA LEU A 248 14.47 34.70 4.55
C LEU A 248 15.03 34.24 5.91
N THR A 249 15.09 35.16 6.88
CA THR A 249 15.70 34.93 8.20
C THR A 249 14.76 35.16 9.39
N SER A 250 13.54 35.64 9.12
CA SER A 250 12.54 36.00 10.12
C SER A 250 11.34 35.03 10.19
N LEU A 251 11.38 33.91 9.47
CA LEU A 251 10.23 32.99 9.40
C LEU A 251 9.95 32.34 10.76
N ILE A 252 8.65 32.26 11.06
CA ILE A 252 8.06 31.55 12.19
C ILE A 252 7.29 30.32 11.69
N SER A 253 6.69 30.40 10.49
CA SER A 253 5.98 29.28 9.87
C SER A 253 6.36 29.18 8.40
N LEU A 254 6.69 27.97 7.96
CA LEU A 254 6.92 27.62 6.56
C LEU A 254 6.13 26.36 6.23
N ASP A 255 5.27 26.47 5.24
CA ASP A 255 4.49 25.36 4.70
C ASP A 255 4.69 25.29 3.18
N LEU A 256 5.26 24.17 2.73
CA LEU A 256 5.50 23.83 1.33
C LEU A 256 4.86 22.48 0.94
N GLU A 257 3.89 22.01 1.73
CA GLU A 257 3.27 20.70 1.58
C GLU A 257 2.62 20.48 0.20
N GLU A 258 2.54 19.22 -0.23
CA GLU A 258 1.85 18.76 -1.44
C GLU A 258 2.32 19.49 -2.71
N ASN A 259 3.63 19.58 -2.89
CA ASN A 259 4.22 20.10 -4.12
C ASN A 259 5.06 19.02 -4.82
N SER A 260 5.66 19.36 -5.96
CA SER A 260 6.57 18.45 -6.69
C SER A 260 8.03 18.88 -6.51
N LEU A 261 8.40 19.40 -5.33
CA LEU A 261 9.75 19.89 -5.06
C LEU A 261 10.73 18.73 -4.90
N ASN A 262 11.70 18.65 -5.81
CA ASN A 262 12.76 17.63 -5.79
C ASN A 262 14.10 18.23 -5.35
N SER A 263 14.44 18.10 -4.08
CA SER A 263 15.66 18.70 -3.50
C SER A 263 16.10 17.97 -2.23
N PRO A 264 17.38 18.03 -1.82
CA PRO A 264 17.73 17.74 -0.44
C PRO A 264 17.07 18.71 0.55
N PHE A 265 17.16 18.39 1.86
CA PHE A 265 16.68 19.27 2.93
C PHE A 265 17.11 20.73 2.71
N PRO A 266 16.20 21.70 2.74
CA PRO A 266 16.50 23.10 2.43
C PRO A 266 17.33 23.76 3.55
N LEU A 267 18.66 23.75 3.41
CA LEU A 267 19.59 24.27 4.44
C LEU A 267 19.36 25.73 4.83
N TRP A 268 18.72 26.53 3.98
CA TRP A 268 18.40 27.92 4.30
C TRP A 268 17.36 28.07 5.41
N VAL A 269 16.52 27.06 5.62
CA VAL A 269 15.54 27.02 6.72
C VAL A 269 16.26 27.12 8.07
N LEU A 270 17.48 26.57 8.16
CA LEU A 270 18.32 26.58 9.36
C LEU A 270 18.76 27.98 9.80
N ASN A 271 18.62 29.00 8.94
CA ASN A 271 18.92 30.39 9.30
C ASN A 271 17.77 31.07 10.10
N ASN A 272 16.61 30.42 10.23
CA ASN A 272 15.42 30.99 10.87
C ASN A 272 15.30 30.51 12.32
N SER A 273 16.11 31.05 13.23
CA SER A 273 16.11 30.64 14.66
C SER A 273 14.75 30.79 15.38
N GLY A 274 13.85 31.61 14.85
CA GLY A 274 12.48 31.81 15.34
C GLY A 274 11.44 30.86 14.75
N LEU A 275 11.83 29.91 13.88
CA LEU A 275 10.92 28.99 13.22
C LEU A 275 10.24 28.08 14.25
N ALA A 276 8.92 28.08 14.24
CA ALA A 276 8.05 27.29 15.11
C ALA A 276 7.35 26.16 14.35
N HIS A 277 6.98 26.36 13.09
CA HIS A 277 6.30 25.36 12.26
C HIS A 277 7.04 25.16 10.94
N LEU A 278 7.31 23.90 10.60
CA LEU A 278 7.93 23.49 9.35
C LEU A 278 7.15 22.30 8.78
N SER A 279 6.42 22.52 7.67
CA SER A 279 5.84 21.43 6.88
C SER A 279 6.49 21.37 5.50
N LEU A 280 7.03 20.20 5.16
CA LEU A 280 7.56 19.85 3.84
C LEU A 280 6.86 18.62 3.25
N GLU A 281 5.73 18.21 3.82
CA GLU A 281 5.02 16.97 3.52
C GLU A 281 4.73 16.77 2.02
N ARG A 282 4.63 15.51 1.57
CA ARG A 282 4.13 15.12 0.23
C ARG A 282 4.87 15.83 -0.91
N ASN A 283 6.18 15.72 -0.90
CA ASN A 283 7.08 16.28 -1.91
C ASN A 283 8.07 15.20 -2.40
N HIS A 284 9.13 15.62 -3.10
CA HIS A 284 10.22 14.74 -3.51
C HIS A 284 11.55 15.12 -2.80
N PHE A 285 11.47 15.60 -1.56
CA PHE A 285 12.67 15.89 -0.78
C PHE A 285 13.46 14.61 -0.49
N HIS A 286 14.78 14.67 -0.47
CA HIS A 286 15.63 13.46 -0.30
C HIS A 286 16.92 13.72 0.50
N GLY A 287 17.68 12.66 0.76
CA GLY A 287 18.90 12.76 1.58
C GLY A 287 18.62 12.83 3.07
N SER A 288 19.65 13.10 3.88
CA SER A 288 19.53 13.07 5.35
C SER A 288 19.09 14.40 5.96
N ILE A 289 18.38 14.32 7.08
CA ILE A 289 18.13 15.49 7.94
C ILE A 289 19.48 15.97 8.51
N PRO A 290 19.82 17.26 8.37
CA PRO A 290 21.08 17.79 8.88
C PRO A 290 21.09 17.94 10.41
N ASP A 291 22.21 17.62 11.06
CA ASP A 291 22.39 17.79 12.52
C ASP A 291 22.08 19.20 13.01
N SER A 292 22.30 20.21 12.17
CA SER A 292 22.00 21.61 12.49
C SER A 292 20.51 21.91 12.65
N LEU A 293 19.59 21.00 12.28
CA LEU A 293 18.15 21.16 12.56
C LEU A 293 17.90 21.37 14.07
N GLY A 294 18.65 20.65 14.93
CA GLY A 294 18.58 20.78 16.39
C GLY A 294 18.94 22.17 16.95
N THR A 295 19.42 23.10 16.12
CA THR A 295 19.65 24.50 16.51
C THR A 295 18.37 25.35 16.52
N LEU A 296 17.30 24.89 15.85
CA LEU A 296 16.02 25.60 15.74
C LEU A 296 15.12 25.34 16.96
N THR A 297 15.59 25.71 18.16
CA THR A 297 14.94 25.39 19.45
C THR A 297 13.54 25.97 19.66
N SER A 298 13.10 26.86 18.77
CA SER A 298 11.73 27.41 18.75
C SER A 298 10.72 26.49 18.07
N LEU A 299 11.16 25.42 17.40
CA LEU A 299 10.29 24.48 16.69
C LEU A 299 9.30 23.80 17.65
N VAL A 300 8.03 23.91 17.29
CA VAL A 300 6.86 23.32 17.95
C VAL A 300 6.32 22.16 17.13
N GLU A 301 6.47 22.22 15.81
CA GLU A 301 5.94 21.23 14.88
C GLU A 301 6.88 21.06 13.69
N ILE A 302 7.14 19.80 13.37
CA ILE A 302 7.90 19.39 12.20
C ILE A 302 7.08 18.30 11.52
N ASP A 303 6.66 18.59 10.29
CA ASP A 303 6.10 17.60 9.39
C ASP A 303 7.00 17.47 8.17
N LEU A 304 7.62 16.31 8.04
CA LEU A 304 8.40 15.99 6.85
C LEU A 304 7.71 14.94 5.99
N SER A 305 6.57 14.37 6.38
CA SER A 305 5.94 13.12 5.91
C SER A 305 5.87 12.96 4.39
N GLU A 306 5.80 11.71 3.90
CA GLU A 306 5.63 11.39 2.48
C GLU A 306 6.67 12.06 1.53
N ASN A 307 7.96 12.02 1.89
CA ASN A 307 9.09 12.37 1.01
C ASN A 307 10.06 11.19 0.80
N GLY A 308 11.21 11.44 0.17
CA GLY A 308 12.33 10.50 0.01
C GLY A 308 13.52 10.75 0.95
N PHE A 309 13.34 11.37 2.11
CA PHE A 309 14.39 11.52 3.13
C PHE A 309 14.94 10.14 3.55
N ASN A 310 16.22 10.07 3.89
CA ASN A 310 16.90 8.84 4.24
C ASN A 310 17.97 9.04 5.33
N GLY A 311 18.72 7.99 5.66
CA GLY A 311 19.71 8.03 6.74
C GLY A 311 19.05 7.93 8.13
N SER A 312 19.79 8.23 9.19
CA SER A 312 19.29 8.17 10.57
C SER A 312 18.79 9.52 11.05
N ILE A 313 17.83 9.51 11.98
CA ILE A 313 17.43 10.73 12.72
C ILE A 313 18.65 11.22 13.53
N PRO A 314 19.04 12.51 13.41
CA PRO A 314 20.19 13.05 14.11
C PRO A 314 19.94 13.18 15.62
N GLU A 315 20.95 12.90 16.45
CA GLU A 315 20.89 13.07 17.92
C GLU A 315 20.60 14.51 18.38
N SER A 316 20.82 15.48 17.50
CA SER A 316 20.51 16.88 17.80
C SER A 316 19.00 17.14 17.90
N ILE A 317 18.14 16.24 17.38
CA ILE A 317 16.68 16.37 17.46
C ILE A 317 16.20 16.52 18.92
N GLY A 318 16.86 15.86 19.88
CA GLY A 318 16.56 15.96 21.31
C GLY A 318 16.89 17.32 21.93
N SER A 319 17.37 18.29 21.15
CA SER A 319 17.58 19.69 21.57
C SER A 319 16.35 20.57 21.33
N LEU A 320 15.35 20.09 20.59
CA LEU A 320 14.13 20.81 20.24
C LEU A 320 13.10 20.76 21.37
N LEU A 321 13.44 21.36 22.52
CA LEU A 321 12.65 21.21 23.76
C LEU A 321 11.28 21.88 23.74
N SER A 322 10.91 22.56 22.65
CA SER A 322 9.57 23.14 22.43
C SER A 322 8.68 22.24 21.56
N LEU A 323 9.24 21.16 21.00
CA LEU A 323 8.58 20.32 20.00
C LEU A 323 7.40 19.56 20.61
N SER A 324 6.25 19.71 19.98
CA SER A 324 4.96 19.13 20.38
C SER A 324 4.42 18.11 19.37
N SER A 325 4.82 18.22 18.10
CA SER A 325 4.48 17.28 17.03
C SER A 325 5.72 17.01 16.17
N LEU A 326 5.98 15.74 15.89
CA LEU A 326 7.03 15.29 14.99
C LEU A 326 6.49 14.18 14.08
N ASP A 327 6.31 14.50 12.81
CA ASP A 327 5.98 13.54 11.77
C ASP A 327 7.16 13.34 10.82
N LEU A 328 7.66 12.10 10.78
CA LEU A 328 8.71 11.62 9.90
C LEU A 328 8.25 10.38 9.12
N SER A 329 6.94 10.14 9.01
CA SER A 329 6.36 8.96 8.39
C SER A 329 6.60 8.90 6.87
N SER A 330 6.65 7.69 6.30
CA SER A 330 6.78 7.46 4.85
C SER A 330 8.06 8.04 4.24
N HIS A 331 9.21 7.72 4.83
CA HIS A 331 10.54 8.07 4.32
C HIS A 331 11.46 6.86 4.36
N GLU A 332 12.52 6.86 3.59
CA GLU A 332 13.51 5.79 3.69
C GLU A 332 14.44 5.96 4.92
N PHE A 333 13.97 6.49 6.05
CA PHE A 333 14.79 6.62 7.26
C PHE A 333 15.19 5.22 7.77
N GLN A 334 16.42 5.12 8.26
CA GLN A 334 17.06 3.87 8.67
C GLN A 334 17.80 4.03 9.99
N GLY A 335 18.22 2.91 10.58
CA GLY A 335 18.96 2.90 11.84
C GLY A 335 18.04 2.92 13.06
N ARG A 336 18.59 3.27 14.23
CA ARG A 336 17.88 3.27 15.50
C ARG A 336 17.34 4.65 15.84
N LEU A 337 16.31 4.71 16.67
CA LEU A 337 15.83 5.97 17.23
C LEU A 337 16.83 6.52 18.27
N PRO A 338 17.21 7.80 18.17
CA PRO A 338 18.20 8.41 19.06
C PRO A 338 17.69 8.57 20.50
N GLU A 339 18.51 8.22 21.50
CA GLU A 339 18.13 8.28 22.92
C GLU A 339 17.76 9.70 23.38
N SER A 340 18.35 10.70 22.74
CA SER A 340 18.08 12.11 22.99
C SER A 340 16.61 12.52 22.78
N MET A 341 15.82 11.78 21.97
CA MET A 341 14.40 12.04 21.78
C MET A 341 13.60 11.95 23.08
N GLY A 342 14.05 11.15 24.06
CA GLY A 342 13.44 11.08 25.38
C GLY A 342 13.43 12.39 26.18
N ARG A 343 14.09 13.45 25.68
CA ARG A 343 14.11 14.80 26.27
C ARG A 343 12.95 15.69 25.78
N LEU A 344 12.22 15.28 24.75
CA LEU A 344 11.15 16.05 24.10
C LEU A 344 9.84 15.99 24.92
N SER A 345 9.87 16.39 26.18
CA SER A 345 8.73 16.26 27.09
C SER A 345 7.41 16.94 26.66
N PRO A 346 7.38 18.00 25.81
CA PRO A 346 6.12 18.53 25.31
C PRO A 346 5.48 17.71 24.18
N LEU A 347 6.16 16.67 23.68
CA LEU A 347 5.72 15.92 22.52
C LEU A 347 4.37 15.24 22.78
N THR A 348 3.44 15.43 21.84
CA THR A 348 2.07 14.89 21.84
C THR A 348 1.85 13.93 20.68
N HIS A 349 2.48 14.18 19.53
CA HIS A 349 2.41 13.32 18.36
C HIS A 349 3.82 12.91 17.96
N LEU A 350 4.05 11.61 17.84
CA LEU A 350 5.27 11.03 17.31
C LEU A 350 4.90 10.01 16.24
N LEU A 351 5.02 10.42 14.97
CA LEU A 351 4.60 9.64 13.81
C LEU A 351 5.84 9.23 13.01
N LEU A 352 6.14 7.94 13.02
CA LEU A 352 7.34 7.34 12.45
C LEU A 352 6.99 6.18 11.49
N GLY A 353 5.72 6.03 11.14
CA GLY A 353 5.20 4.93 10.32
C GLY A 353 5.87 4.84 8.94
N GLY A 354 5.97 3.65 8.36
CA GLY A 354 6.40 3.49 6.96
C GLY A 354 7.87 3.84 6.69
N ASN A 355 8.77 3.45 7.60
CA ASN A 355 10.21 3.70 7.50
C ASN A 355 11.01 2.37 7.56
N LYS A 356 12.33 2.44 7.61
CA LYS A 356 13.25 1.30 7.79
C LYS A 356 13.96 1.35 9.15
N PHE A 357 13.28 1.83 10.19
CA PHE A 357 13.86 1.89 11.54
C PHE A 357 14.08 0.47 12.09
N THR A 358 15.25 0.25 12.69
CA THR A 358 15.70 -1.05 13.20
C THR A 358 15.96 -1.00 14.70
N GLY A 359 16.09 -2.17 15.34
CA GLY A 359 16.38 -2.28 16.77
C GLY A 359 15.12 -2.34 17.63
N PHE A 360 15.29 -2.13 18.94
CA PHE A 360 14.19 -2.24 19.90
C PHE A 360 13.36 -0.97 19.99
N VAL A 361 12.09 -1.09 20.38
CA VAL A 361 11.29 0.03 20.87
C VAL A 361 11.99 0.63 22.10
N PRO A 362 12.49 1.87 22.05
CA PRO A 362 13.33 2.39 23.12
C PRO A 362 12.57 2.67 24.42
N HIS A 363 13.15 2.31 25.56
CA HIS A 363 12.56 2.61 26.88
C HIS A 363 12.35 4.10 27.13
N PHE A 364 13.13 4.99 26.51
CA PHE A 364 12.96 6.44 26.70
C PHE A 364 11.60 6.96 26.22
N ILE A 365 10.88 6.21 25.37
CA ILE A 365 9.53 6.57 24.92
C ILE A 365 8.62 6.83 26.12
N SER A 366 8.80 6.08 27.22
CA SER A 366 8.01 6.27 28.45
C SER A 366 8.25 7.61 29.15
N ASN A 367 9.29 8.36 28.77
CA ASN A 367 9.53 9.72 29.29
C ASN A 367 8.64 10.77 28.61
N LEU A 368 8.03 10.44 27.47
CA LEU A 368 7.22 11.36 26.66
C LEU A 368 5.76 11.31 27.11
N THR A 369 5.51 11.58 28.39
CA THR A 369 4.22 11.33 29.06
C THR A 369 3.04 12.17 28.54
N ASN A 370 3.30 13.16 27.68
CA ASN A 370 2.27 13.97 27.02
C ASN A 370 1.82 13.38 25.67
N LEU A 371 2.41 12.27 25.21
CA LEU A 371 2.03 11.62 23.96
C LEU A 371 0.56 11.23 23.98
N THR A 372 -0.15 11.66 22.95
CA THR A 372 -1.50 11.25 22.60
C THR A 372 -1.48 10.27 21.43
N HIS A 373 -0.60 10.48 20.45
CA HIS A 373 -0.46 9.60 19.28
C HIS A 373 0.98 9.10 19.15
N LEU A 374 1.13 7.79 19.07
CA LEU A 374 2.40 7.12 18.80
C LEU A 374 2.21 6.13 17.65
N ASP A 375 2.76 6.47 16.49
CA ASP A 375 2.81 5.57 15.34
C ASP A 375 4.27 5.19 15.05
N MET A 376 4.54 3.89 15.12
CA MET A 376 5.80 3.26 14.75
C MET A 376 5.58 2.10 13.77
N SER A 377 4.41 2.05 13.14
CA SER A 377 4.00 0.96 12.25
C SER A 377 4.88 0.87 10.99
N SER A 378 4.82 -0.26 10.29
CA SER A 378 5.51 -0.46 9.00
C SER A 378 7.00 -0.10 9.07
N ASN A 379 7.73 -0.76 9.97
CA ASN A 379 9.17 -0.59 10.20
C ASN A 379 9.85 -1.95 10.38
N GLU A 380 11.16 -1.96 10.69
CA GLU A 380 11.95 -3.16 10.99
C GLU A 380 12.28 -3.27 12.49
N LEU A 381 11.40 -2.77 13.37
CA LEU A 381 11.60 -2.81 14.82
C LEU A 381 11.43 -4.23 15.34
N ASN A 382 12.24 -4.62 16.33
CA ASN A 382 12.25 -5.96 16.90
C ASN A 382 12.25 -5.95 18.43
N GLY A 383 12.32 -7.14 19.04
CA GLY A 383 12.22 -7.32 20.50
C GLY A 383 10.82 -7.00 21.02
N SER A 384 10.68 -6.78 22.34
CA SER A 384 9.38 -6.60 22.98
C SER A 384 8.95 -5.15 23.11
N ILE A 385 7.63 -4.92 23.12
CA ILE A 385 7.06 -3.66 23.58
C ILE A 385 7.45 -3.50 25.07
N PRO A 386 8.10 -2.39 25.47
CA PRO A 386 8.52 -2.18 26.85
C PRO A 386 7.30 -1.98 27.76
N HIS A 387 7.29 -2.63 28.92
CA HIS A 387 6.21 -2.49 29.90
C HIS A 387 6.00 -1.03 30.37
N GLU A 388 7.05 -0.20 30.30
CA GLU A 388 6.97 1.23 30.61
C GLU A 388 6.07 2.01 29.64
N ILE A 389 5.60 1.40 28.54
CA ILE A 389 4.60 2.01 27.66
C ILE A 389 3.34 2.43 28.43
N GLY A 390 2.98 1.71 29.50
CA GLY A 390 1.85 2.04 30.38
C GLY A 390 1.96 3.40 31.06
N ASN A 391 3.16 4.01 31.13
CA ASN A 391 3.34 5.35 31.66
C ASN A 391 2.78 6.46 30.76
N LEU A 392 2.45 6.16 29.49
CA LEU A 392 1.90 7.11 28.53
C LEU A 392 0.39 7.30 28.70
N THR A 393 -0.05 7.70 29.90
CA THR A 393 -1.48 7.69 30.27
C THR A 393 -2.37 8.66 29.46
N GLU A 394 -1.77 9.55 28.67
CA GLU A 394 -2.47 10.46 27.76
C GLU A 394 -2.71 9.87 26.36
N LEU A 395 -2.15 8.69 26.07
CA LEU A 395 -2.20 8.05 24.76
C LEU A 395 -3.64 7.67 24.38
N THR A 396 -4.06 8.12 23.20
CA THR A 396 -5.31 7.78 22.52
C THR A 396 -5.05 6.81 21.38
N ASP A 397 -3.87 6.87 20.76
CA ASP A 397 -3.56 6.11 19.54
C ASP A 397 -2.19 5.45 19.68
N LEU A 398 -2.17 4.11 19.63
CA LEU A 398 -0.95 3.31 19.67
C LEU A 398 -0.91 2.36 18.46
N SER A 399 -0.05 2.68 17.50
CA SER A 399 0.16 1.88 16.29
C SER A 399 1.60 1.40 16.21
N MET A 400 1.78 0.08 16.23
CA MET A 400 3.09 -0.60 16.13
C MET A 400 3.03 -1.80 15.17
N SER A 401 2.06 -1.82 14.26
CA SER A 401 1.86 -2.92 13.32
C SER A 401 2.96 -3.04 12.28
N LEU A 402 2.98 -4.16 11.55
CA LEU A 402 3.90 -4.38 10.42
C LEU A 402 5.37 -4.17 10.82
N ASN A 403 5.79 -4.87 11.87
CA ASN A 403 7.15 -4.85 12.40
C ASN A 403 7.62 -6.30 12.72
N GLU A 404 8.80 -6.45 13.34
CA GLU A 404 9.34 -7.72 13.83
C GLU A 404 9.24 -7.87 15.37
N LEU A 405 8.26 -7.21 16.00
CA LEU A 405 8.11 -7.23 17.46
C LEU A 405 7.78 -8.64 17.97
N ARG A 406 8.33 -9.00 19.13
CA ARG A 406 8.29 -10.32 19.77
C ARG A 406 7.91 -10.20 21.23
N GLY A 407 7.70 -11.34 21.88
CA GLY A 407 7.34 -11.36 23.32
C GLY A 407 5.85 -11.12 23.51
N ASP A 408 5.47 -10.82 24.74
CA ASP A 408 4.07 -10.79 25.15
C ASP A 408 3.58 -9.33 25.21
N LEU A 409 2.30 -9.09 24.94
CA LEU A 409 1.66 -7.82 25.28
C LEU A 409 1.37 -7.86 26.77
N THR A 410 1.98 -6.98 27.57
CA THR A 410 1.88 -7.06 29.02
C THR A 410 0.67 -6.28 29.55
N GLU A 411 0.28 -6.51 30.81
CA GLU A 411 -0.89 -5.84 31.43
C GLU A 411 -0.72 -4.32 31.56
N GLU A 412 0.50 -3.80 31.51
CA GLU A 412 0.78 -2.36 31.56
C GLU A 412 0.14 -1.58 30.40
N VAL A 413 -0.14 -2.21 29.26
CA VAL A 413 -0.89 -1.55 28.16
C VAL A 413 -2.27 -1.08 28.62
N CYS A 414 -2.84 -1.74 29.63
CA CYS A 414 -4.17 -1.41 30.16
C CYS A 414 -4.16 -0.14 31.05
N GLN A 415 -2.98 0.41 31.36
CA GLN A 415 -2.85 1.70 32.05
C GLN A 415 -3.19 2.88 31.12
N LEU A 416 -3.22 2.64 29.80
CA LEU A 416 -3.57 3.60 28.76
C LEU A 416 -5.09 3.85 28.71
N SER A 417 -5.68 4.33 29.80
CA SER A 417 -7.15 4.44 29.95
C SER A 417 -7.86 5.35 28.94
N LYS A 418 -7.13 6.18 28.18
CA LYS A 418 -7.66 7.03 27.11
C LYS A 418 -7.58 6.40 25.71
N LEU A 419 -7.00 5.20 25.60
CA LEU A 419 -6.74 4.55 24.32
C LEU A 419 -8.04 4.31 23.55
N GLU A 420 -8.05 4.78 22.31
CA GLU A 420 -9.11 4.67 21.30
C GLU A 420 -8.67 3.67 20.21
N ILE A 421 -7.39 3.65 19.84
CA ILE A 421 -6.82 2.73 18.85
C ILE A 421 -5.65 1.95 19.46
N LEU A 422 -5.72 0.61 19.39
CA LEU A 422 -4.61 -0.30 19.68
C LEU A 422 -4.35 -1.20 18.48
N ASP A 423 -3.27 -0.91 17.76
CA ASP A 423 -2.81 -1.72 16.64
C ASP A 423 -1.40 -2.27 16.88
N VAL A 424 -1.31 -3.58 17.08
CA VAL A 424 -0.05 -4.34 17.14
C VAL A 424 -0.04 -5.48 16.12
N GLY A 425 -0.88 -5.38 15.08
CA GLY A 425 -1.04 -6.38 14.03
C GLY A 425 0.25 -6.67 13.26
N TYR A 426 0.31 -7.81 12.57
CA TYR A 426 1.43 -8.16 11.69
C TYR A 426 2.82 -8.10 12.37
N ASN A 427 2.93 -8.74 13.52
CA ASN A 427 4.19 -8.89 14.27
C ASN A 427 4.50 -10.37 14.57
N GLN A 428 5.47 -10.62 15.45
CA GLN A 428 5.86 -11.94 15.97
C GLN A 428 5.55 -12.06 17.48
N MET A 429 4.55 -11.32 17.97
CA MET A 429 4.12 -11.35 19.38
C MET A 429 3.52 -12.70 19.72
N ARG A 430 3.61 -13.09 20.99
CA ARG A 430 3.20 -14.40 21.51
C ARG A 430 2.56 -14.26 22.90
N GLY A 431 2.31 -15.39 23.55
CA GLY A 431 1.67 -15.40 24.86
C GLY A 431 0.16 -15.15 24.78
N SER A 432 -0.48 -14.99 25.93
CA SER A 432 -1.90 -14.68 26.02
C SER A 432 -2.16 -13.19 25.79
N ILE A 433 -3.29 -12.87 25.16
CA ILE A 433 -3.82 -11.51 25.13
C ILE A 433 -4.23 -11.12 26.56
N PRO A 434 -3.84 -9.95 27.08
CA PRO A 434 -4.23 -9.53 28.44
C PRO A 434 -5.75 -9.34 28.59
N GLU A 435 -6.35 -9.99 29.60
CA GLU A 435 -7.77 -9.81 29.90
C GLU A 435 -8.12 -8.36 30.30
N CYS A 436 -7.14 -7.62 30.83
CA CYS A 436 -7.34 -6.22 31.21
C CYS A 436 -7.65 -5.29 30.04
N ILE A 437 -7.47 -5.70 28.77
CA ILE A 437 -7.88 -4.91 27.60
C ILE A 437 -9.36 -4.53 27.71
N GLY A 438 -10.20 -5.40 28.29
CA GLY A 438 -11.61 -5.10 28.53
C GLY A 438 -11.88 -3.92 29.48
N GLN A 439 -10.86 -3.33 30.10
CA GLN A 439 -10.94 -2.12 30.92
C GLN A 439 -10.78 -0.83 30.10
N LEU A 440 -10.30 -0.91 28.85
CA LEU A 440 -10.06 0.24 27.96
C LEU A 440 -11.37 0.75 27.36
N SER A 441 -12.24 1.38 28.17
CA SER A 441 -13.60 1.75 27.77
C SER A 441 -13.72 2.75 26.61
N ASN A 442 -12.61 3.39 26.21
CA ASN A 442 -12.57 4.29 25.06
C ASN A 442 -12.21 3.60 23.74
N LEU A 443 -11.78 2.34 23.79
CA LEU A 443 -11.27 1.61 22.62
C LEU A 443 -12.36 1.47 21.56
N MET A 444 -12.02 1.93 20.36
CA MET A 444 -12.85 1.90 19.16
C MET A 444 -12.30 0.88 18.15
N GLU A 445 -10.98 0.76 18.07
CA GLU A 445 -10.28 -0.16 17.17
C GLU A 445 -9.28 -1.04 17.93
N LEU A 446 -9.35 -2.34 17.69
CA LEU A 446 -8.43 -3.33 18.22
C LEU A 446 -7.92 -4.24 17.11
N ASP A 447 -6.65 -4.07 16.75
CA ASP A 447 -5.95 -4.95 15.81
C ASP A 447 -4.81 -5.72 16.49
N LEU A 448 -5.01 -7.03 16.59
CA LEU A 448 -4.08 -8.02 17.12
C LEU A 448 -3.71 -9.06 16.04
N SER A 449 -3.97 -8.78 14.77
CA SER A 449 -3.86 -9.74 13.68
C SER A 449 -2.44 -10.24 13.41
N SER A 450 -2.32 -11.36 12.70
CA SER A 450 -1.06 -11.85 12.12
C SER A 450 0.08 -12.08 13.11
N ASN A 451 -0.23 -12.38 14.37
CA ASN A 451 0.73 -12.66 15.45
C ASN A 451 0.75 -14.16 15.81
N SER A 452 1.38 -14.53 16.93
CA SER A 452 1.46 -15.91 17.46
C SER A 452 0.84 -16.03 18.86
N TRP A 453 -0.29 -15.37 19.10
CA TRP A 453 -1.04 -15.43 20.34
C TRP A 453 -1.47 -16.86 20.72
N GLU A 454 -1.52 -17.16 22.01
CA GLU A 454 -1.91 -18.46 22.55
C GLU A 454 -2.99 -18.31 23.62
N GLY A 455 -3.71 -19.40 23.90
CA GLY A 455 -4.66 -19.46 25.01
C GLY A 455 -6.09 -19.11 24.59
N PHE A 456 -6.78 -18.29 25.39
CA PHE A 456 -8.21 -18.05 25.24
C PHE A 456 -8.54 -16.56 25.21
N VAL A 457 -9.40 -16.18 24.27
CA VAL A 457 -10.12 -14.91 24.28
C VAL A 457 -11.47 -15.15 24.96
N THR A 458 -11.74 -14.44 26.04
CA THR A 458 -12.90 -14.59 26.93
C THR A 458 -13.74 -13.30 26.95
N GLU A 459 -14.94 -13.35 27.54
CA GLU A 459 -15.81 -12.17 27.71
C GLU A 459 -15.11 -11.03 28.49
N HIS A 460 -14.15 -11.36 29.37
CA HIS A 460 -13.40 -10.39 30.15
C HIS A 460 -12.57 -9.44 29.28
N HIS A 461 -12.07 -9.90 28.14
CA HIS A 461 -11.31 -9.07 27.19
C HIS A 461 -12.15 -7.94 26.58
N PHE A 462 -13.47 -8.04 26.66
CA PHE A 462 -14.41 -7.17 25.95
C PHE A 462 -15.38 -6.41 26.87
N VAL A 463 -15.35 -6.69 28.18
CA VAL A 463 -16.46 -6.37 29.11
C VAL A 463 -16.90 -4.91 29.13
N ASN A 464 -16.00 -3.93 28.97
CA ASN A 464 -16.34 -2.50 28.94
C ASN A 464 -16.13 -1.83 27.58
N LEU A 465 -15.89 -2.58 26.50
CA LEU A 465 -15.54 -2.01 25.20
C LEU A 465 -16.78 -1.55 24.41
N THR A 466 -17.58 -0.63 24.95
CA THR A 466 -18.87 -0.23 24.35
C THR A 466 -18.75 0.57 23.05
N LYS A 467 -17.56 1.12 22.75
CA LYS A 467 -17.30 1.94 21.56
C LYS A 467 -16.65 1.16 20.40
N LEU A 468 -16.30 -0.11 20.63
CA LEU A 468 -15.55 -0.91 19.67
C LEU A 468 -16.37 -1.12 18.40
N PHE A 469 -15.83 -0.73 17.25
CA PHE A 469 -16.44 -0.97 15.94
C PHE A 469 -15.53 -1.77 15.00
N PHE A 470 -14.21 -1.78 15.23
CA PHE A 470 -13.24 -2.57 14.47
C PHE A 470 -12.58 -3.62 15.36
N LEU A 471 -12.68 -4.89 14.99
CA LEU A 471 -12.03 -5.98 15.69
C LEU A 471 -11.30 -6.91 14.72
N SER A 472 -9.98 -6.96 14.87
CA SER A 472 -9.10 -7.81 14.08
C SER A 472 -8.24 -8.69 14.99
N ILE A 473 -8.45 -10.01 14.93
CA ILE A 473 -7.69 -10.99 15.71
C ILE A 473 -7.29 -12.16 14.82
N SER A 474 -5.99 -12.43 14.77
CA SER A 474 -5.45 -13.59 14.07
C SER A 474 -4.21 -14.12 14.75
N SER A 475 -4.06 -15.45 14.74
CA SER A 475 -2.91 -16.12 15.35
C SER A 475 -2.40 -17.29 14.51
N LYS A 476 -1.07 -17.39 14.43
CA LYS A 476 -0.33 -18.54 13.89
C LYS A 476 -0.20 -19.69 14.91
N SER A 477 -0.61 -19.45 16.16
CA SER A 477 -0.55 -20.41 17.27
C SER A 477 -1.95 -20.79 17.76
N ASN A 478 -2.04 -21.58 18.82
CA ASN A 478 -3.32 -22.10 19.30
C ASN A 478 -4.07 -21.07 20.16
N LEU A 479 -4.85 -20.20 19.52
CA LEU A 479 -5.77 -19.25 20.15
C LEU A 479 -7.22 -19.68 19.92
N ALA A 480 -8.06 -19.61 20.95
CA ALA A 480 -9.49 -19.94 20.86
C ALA A 480 -10.38 -18.89 21.52
N LEU A 481 -11.55 -18.65 20.94
CA LEU A 481 -12.61 -17.85 21.55
C LEU A 481 -13.42 -18.75 22.49
N ASN A 482 -13.45 -18.39 23.77
CA ASN A 482 -14.15 -19.13 24.83
C ASN A 482 -15.14 -18.20 25.55
N VAL A 483 -16.28 -17.96 24.88
CA VAL A 483 -17.37 -17.11 25.36
C VAL A 483 -18.64 -17.94 25.55
N GLY A 484 -19.54 -17.49 26.42
CA GLY A 484 -20.84 -18.14 26.64
C GLY A 484 -21.70 -18.12 25.37
N ILE A 485 -22.48 -19.19 25.16
CA ILE A 485 -23.34 -19.30 23.97
C ILE A 485 -24.41 -18.20 23.86
N ASN A 486 -24.83 -17.64 25.00
CA ASN A 486 -25.80 -16.54 25.09
C ASN A 486 -25.11 -15.19 25.34
N TRP A 487 -23.79 -15.11 25.17
CA TRP A 487 -23.06 -13.88 25.38
C TRP A 487 -23.53 -12.81 24.37
N VAL A 488 -23.74 -11.61 24.88
CA VAL A 488 -24.05 -10.43 24.09
C VAL A 488 -22.91 -9.44 24.35
N PRO A 489 -22.05 -9.18 23.35
CA PRO A 489 -20.97 -8.22 23.51
C PRO A 489 -21.53 -6.80 23.74
N PRO A 490 -20.80 -5.93 24.46
CA PRO A 490 -21.24 -4.58 24.75
C PRO A 490 -21.12 -3.61 23.57
N PHE A 491 -20.66 -4.08 22.41
CA PHE A 491 -20.34 -3.27 21.22
C PHE A 491 -21.21 -3.61 19.99
N GLN A 492 -21.07 -2.77 18.97
CA GLN A 492 -21.59 -2.97 17.61
C GLN A 492 -20.43 -2.86 16.62
N LEU A 493 -19.97 -4.01 16.13
CA LEU A 493 -18.89 -4.09 15.15
C LEU A 493 -19.39 -3.74 13.75
N GLN A 494 -18.55 -2.97 13.05
CA GLN A 494 -18.62 -2.69 11.63
C GLN A 494 -17.67 -3.57 10.83
N TYR A 495 -16.50 -3.87 11.40
CA TYR A 495 -15.46 -4.70 10.79
C TYR A 495 -15.12 -5.87 11.72
N ILE A 496 -15.34 -7.09 11.24
CA ILE A 496 -15.05 -8.33 11.97
C ILE A 496 -14.00 -9.14 11.20
N TYR A 497 -12.75 -9.09 11.62
CA TYR A 497 -11.64 -9.84 11.02
C TYR A 497 -11.09 -10.87 11.99
N LEU A 498 -11.54 -12.12 11.84
CA LEU A 498 -11.13 -13.24 12.66
C LEU A 498 -10.50 -14.31 11.78
N GLU A 499 -9.17 -14.42 11.81
CA GLU A 499 -8.46 -15.39 10.95
C GLU A 499 -7.62 -16.36 11.79
N SER A 500 -7.71 -17.66 11.50
CA SER A 500 -6.97 -18.69 12.25
C SER A 500 -7.20 -18.65 13.78
N LEU A 501 -8.32 -18.05 14.21
CA LEU A 501 -8.81 -18.04 15.59
C LEU A 501 -9.87 -19.13 15.75
N LYS A 502 -9.71 -20.04 16.72
CA LYS A 502 -10.70 -21.10 16.95
C LYS A 502 -11.97 -20.53 17.57
N VAL A 503 -12.97 -20.24 16.73
CA VAL A 503 -14.30 -19.74 17.13
C VAL A 503 -15.33 -20.87 17.19
N GLY A 504 -15.18 -21.86 16.31
CA GLY A 504 -16.08 -23.00 16.20
C GLY A 504 -16.05 -23.97 17.38
N PRO A 505 -16.84 -25.07 17.31
CA PRO A 505 -17.42 -25.62 16.08
C PRO A 505 -18.71 -24.93 15.61
N LYS A 506 -19.45 -24.24 16.47
CA LYS A 506 -20.72 -23.58 16.10
C LYS A 506 -20.51 -22.17 15.58
N PHE A 507 -21.45 -21.69 14.75
CA PHE A 507 -21.52 -20.26 14.47
C PHE A 507 -21.77 -19.50 15.78
N PRO A 508 -20.97 -18.47 16.11
CA PRO A 508 -21.13 -17.75 17.35
C PRO A 508 -22.43 -16.93 17.33
N HIS A 509 -23.31 -17.19 18.30
CA HIS A 509 -24.62 -16.54 18.39
C HIS A 509 -24.53 -15.02 18.54
N TRP A 510 -23.45 -14.50 19.12
CA TRP A 510 -23.27 -13.06 19.29
C TRP A 510 -23.24 -12.28 17.96
N LEU A 511 -22.89 -12.92 16.83
CA LEU A 511 -22.97 -12.28 15.51
C LEU A 511 -24.39 -11.80 15.19
N SER A 512 -25.42 -12.50 15.66
CA SER A 512 -26.81 -12.13 15.43
C SER A 512 -27.23 -10.85 16.17
N THR A 513 -26.39 -10.33 17.06
CA THR A 513 -26.66 -9.13 17.85
C THR A 513 -26.12 -7.85 17.22
N GLN A 514 -25.33 -7.99 16.15
CA GLN A 514 -24.68 -6.89 15.44
C GLN A 514 -25.60 -6.31 14.35
N ARG A 515 -25.58 -4.98 14.16
CA ARG A 515 -26.56 -4.26 13.31
C ARG A 515 -25.97 -3.24 12.31
N GLN A 516 -24.65 -3.11 12.26
CA GLN A 516 -23.96 -2.11 11.44
C GLN A 516 -22.71 -2.71 10.81
N ILE A 517 -22.82 -3.90 10.22
CA ILE A 517 -21.67 -4.62 9.69
C ILE A 517 -21.47 -4.29 8.22
N ASP A 518 -20.25 -3.87 7.89
CA ASP A 518 -19.77 -3.75 6.52
C ASP A 518 -19.00 -5.02 6.13
N ASP A 519 -18.08 -5.49 6.98
CA ASP A 519 -17.20 -6.59 6.63
C ASP A 519 -17.21 -7.74 7.64
N ILE A 520 -17.29 -8.97 7.12
CA ILE A 520 -17.21 -10.22 7.87
C ILE A 520 -16.14 -11.11 7.24
N ILE A 521 -14.99 -11.18 7.89
CA ILE A 521 -13.90 -12.06 7.50
C ILE A 521 -13.69 -13.04 8.66
N MET A 522 -14.06 -14.31 8.44
CA MET A 522 -13.90 -15.39 9.42
C MET A 522 -13.22 -16.61 8.77
N ILE A 523 -11.93 -16.48 8.45
CA ILE A 523 -11.18 -17.49 7.70
C ILE A 523 -10.49 -18.48 8.65
N ASN A 524 -10.56 -19.78 8.36
CA ASN A 524 -9.91 -20.82 9.18
C ASN A 524 -10.28 -20.73 10.67
N THR A 525 -11.56 -20.49 10.98
CA THR A 525 -12.01 -20.26 12.36
C THR A 525 -12.53 -21.51 13.06
N SER A 526 -12.27 -22.68 12.47
CA SER A 526 -12.72 -24.00 12.94
C SER A 526 -14.24 -24.17 13.06
N ILE A 527 -15.02 -23.31 12.41
CA ILE A 527 -16.48 -23.46 12.35
C ILE A 527 -16.79 -24.71 11.54
N SER A 528 -17.63 -25.59 12.09
CA SER A 528 -18.01 -26.87 11.50
C SER A 528 -19.53 -27.11 11.59
N ASP A 529 -20.32 -26.04 11.49
CA ASP A 529 -21.77 -26.01 11.72
C ASP A 529 -22.52 -25.58 10.45
N THR A 530 -23.83 -25.76 10.46
CA THR A 530 -24.75 -25.27 9.45
C THR A 530 -24.94 -23.75 9.55
N ILE A 531 -25.05 -23.06 8.41
CA ILE A 531 -25.32 -21.60 8.36
C ILE A 531 -26.70 -21.30 9.01
N PRO A 532 -26.78 -20.49 10.07
CA PRO A 532 -28.06 -20.24 10.74
C PRO A 532 -29.03 -19.41 9.89
N THR A 533 -29.94 -20.06 9.16
CA THR A 533 -30.83 -19.41 8.19
C THR A 533 -31.72 -18.31 8.77
N ASP A 534 -32.07 -18.41 10.05
CA ASP A 534 -33.03 -17.53 10.71
C ASP A 534 -32.51 -16.09 10.90
N TRP A 535 -31.20 -15.92 11.05
CA TRP A 535 -30.59 -14.60 11.29
C TRP A 535 -29.41 -14.30 10.37
N PHE A 536 -28.72 -15.31 9.84
CA PHE A 536 -27.52 -15.10 9.02
C PHE A 536 -27.83 -14.38 7.71
N ALA A 537 -29.00 -14.62 7.11
CA ALA A 537 -29.45 -13.88 5.93
C ALA A 537 -29.58 -12.36 6.19
N SER A 538 -30.03 -11.98 7.40
CA SER A 538 -30.08 -10.57 7.80
C SER A 538 -28.68 -9.97 7.96
N LEU A 539 -27.72 -10.78 8.40
CA LEU A 539 -26.33 -10.37 8.52
C LEU A 539 -25.71 -10.13 7.14
N LEU A 540 -25.88 -11.09 6.22
CA LEU A 540 -25.43 -11.00 4.83
C LEU A 540 -26.05 -9.82 4.08
N SER A 541 -27.28 -9.41 4.43
CA SER A 541 -27.93 -8.27 3.76
C SER A 541 -27.35 -6.90 4.13
N GLN A 542 -26.53 -6.83 5.18
CA GLN A 542 -25.88 -5.61 5.63
C GLN A 542 -24.43 -5.53 5.15
N ALA A 543 -23.74 -6.67 5.05
CA ALA A 543 -22.32 -6.74 4.73
C ALA A 543 -22.01 -6.54 3.23
N ASP A 544 -20.98 -5.75 2.98
CA ASP A 544 -20.35 -5.57 1.67
C ASP A 544 -19.38 -6.72 1.37
N LEU A 545 -18.60 -7.16 2.36
CA LEU A 545 -17.61 -8.25 2.22
C LEU A 545 -17.92 -9.41 3.16
N VAL A 546 -17.98 -10.63 2.60
CA VAL A 546 -18.22 -11.85 3.40
C VAL A 546 -17.26 -12.96 3.00
N TYR A 547 -16.28 -13.26 3.87
CA TYR A 547 -15.29 -14.31 3.69
C TYR A 547 -15.38 -15.34 4.81
N LEU A 548 -15.72 -16.57 4.44
CA LEU A 548 -15.82 -17.70 5.37
C LEU A 548 -14.94 -18.88 4.95
N SER A 549 -13.90 -18.62 4.15
CA SER A 549 -13.03 -19.66 3.61
C SER A 549 -12.36 -20.51 4.70
N ASP A 550 -11.98 -21.75 4.35
CA ASP A 550 -11.27 -22.69 5.23
C ASP A 550 -12.02 -23.10 6.51
N ASN A 551 -13.36 -23.21 6.42
CA ASN A 551 -14.22 -23.75 7.48
C ASN A 551 -14.87 -25.08 7.04
N ASP A 552 -15.54 -25.79 7.94
CA ASP A 552 -16.21 -27.08 7.64
C ASP A 552 -17.75 -26.91 7.63
N ILE A 553 -18.25 -26.03 6.75
CA ILE A 553 -19.65 -25.61 6.73
C ILE A 553 -20.52 -26.65 6.00
N ASN A 554 -21.55 -27.18 6.67
CA ASN A 554 -22.38 -28.25 6.10
C ASN A 554 -23.40 -27.77 5.03
N VAL A 555 -23.79 -28.69 4.15
CA VAL A 555 -24.07 -28.59 2.71
C VAL A 555 -25.42 -28.01 2.26
N GLU A 556 -26.51 -28.06 3.04
CA GLU A 556 -27.85 -27.94 2.42
C GLU A 556 -28.44 -26.52 2.30
N GLN A 557 -27.76 -25.47 2.77
CA GLN A 557 -28.44 -24.20 3.09
C GLN A 557 -28.21 -23.00 2.17
N LEU A 558 -27.17 -22.96 1.32
CA LEU A 558 -27.02 -21.78 0.42
C LEU A 558 -28.23 -21.65 -0.51
N SER A 559 -28.78 -22.76 -1.00
CA SER A 559 -30.02 -22.74 -1.80
C SER A 559 -31.28 -22.32 -1.02
N SER A 560 -31.24 -22.35 0.32
CA SER A 560 -32.37 -22.03 1.20
C SER A 560 -32.42 -20.56 1.61
N ILE A 561 -31.41 -19.77 1.30
CA ILE A 561 -31.39 -18.32 1.57
C ILE A 561 -32.31 -17.62 0.56
N SER A 562 -33.51 -17.24 1.01
CA SER A 562 -34.54 -16.62 0.17
C SER A 562 -34.48 -15.08 0.13
N ALA A 563 -33.69 -14.46 1.01
CA ALA A 563 -33.55 -13.01 1.12
C ALA A 563 -32.21 -12.57 0.50
N VAL A 564 -32.27 -11.59 -0.41
CA VAL A 564 -31.15 -11.16 -1.25
C VAL A 564 -30.48 -9.91 -0.64
N PRO A 565 -29.15 -9.89 -0.46
CA PRO A 565 -28.39 -8.69 -0.15
C PRO A 565 -28.45 -7.67 -1.30
N ASN A 566 -28.81 -6.43 -1.01
CA ASN A 566 -28.49 -5.29 -1.88
C ASN A 566 -27.20 -4.67 -1.34
N GLY A 567 -26.15 -4.56 -2.15
CA GLY A 567 -24.91 -3.87 -1.74
C GLY A 567 -23.67 -4.76 -1.75
N MET A 568 -23.80 -6.06 -1.43
CA MET A 568 -22.67 -7.00 -1.33
C MET A 568 -21.74 -6.92 -2.55
N ILE A 569 -20.45 -6.72 -2.27
CA ILE A 569 -19.36 -6.51 -3.22
C ILE A 569 -18.57 -7.80 -3.42
N ALA A 570 -18.33 -8.58 -2.36
CA ALA A 570 -17.55 -9.80 -2.46
C ALA A 570 -18.05 -10.93 -1.56
N LEU A 571 -18.03 -12.14 -2.11
CA LEU A 571 -18.31 -13.38 -1.39
C LEU A 571 -17.21 -14.41 -1.66
N ALA A 572 -16.55 -14.88 -0.59
CA ALA A 572 -15.57 -15.95 -0.66
C ALA A 572 -15.91 -17.08 0.32
N LEU A 573 -16.12 -18.27 -0.22
CA LEU A 573 -16.51 -19.48 0.50
C LEU A 573 -15.60 -20.66 0.12
N SER A 574 -14.32 -20.40 -0.11
CA SER A 574 -13.39 -21.43 -0.57
C SER A 574 -13.12 -22.48 0.51
N ASN A 575 -12.97 -23.74 0.11
CA ASN A 575 -12.63 -24.82 1.06
C ASN A 575 -13.61 -24.91 2.24
N THR A 576 -14.92 -24.88 1.95
CA THR A 576 -15.99 -24.89 2.97
C THR A 576 -16.81 -26.18 3.00
N ARG A 577 -16.47 -27.18 2.18
CA ARG A 577 -17.22 -28.44 1.97
C ARG A 577 -18.65 -28.26 1.46
N LEU A 578 -18.97 -27.13 0.86
CA LEU A 578 -20.28 -26.88 0.28
C LEU A 578 -20.53 -27.83 -0.90
N SER A 579 -21.77 -28.29 -1.08
CA SER A 579 -22.14 -29.16 -2.21
C SER A 579 -23.54 -28.83 -2.73
N GLY A 580 -24.04 -29.58 -3.71
CA GLY A 580 -25.29 -29.26 -4.42
C GLY A 580 -25.04 -28.45 -5.70
N GLY A 581 -26.07 -27.81 -6.23
CA GLY A 581 -25.96 -26.97 -7.43
C GLY A 581 -25.44 -25.55 -7.14
N PHE A 582 -25.16 -24.77 -8.18
CA PHE A 582 -24.82 -23.35 -8.03
C PHE A 582 -25.96 -22.60 -7.29
N PRO A 583 -25.69 -21.79 -6.25
CA PRO A 583 -26.72 -21.07 -5.52
C PRO A 583 -27.34 -19.93 -6.36
N LEU A 584 -28.57 -20.15 -6.86
CA LEU A 584 -29.23 -19.24 -7.80
C LEU A 584 -29.54 -17.84 -7.23
N PHE A 585 -29.67 -17.69 -5.91
CA PHE A 585 -29.91 -16.39 -5.30
C PHE A 585 -28.75 -15.40 -5.55
N LEU A 586 -27.52 -15.91 -5.74
CA LEU A 586 -26.34 -15.09 -6.05
C LEU A 586 -26.51 -14.31 -7.36
N CYS A 587 -27.27 -14.86 -8.31
CA CYS A 587 -27.56 -14.17 -9.58
C CYS A 587 -28.36 -12.87 -9.42
N ASN A 588 -28.95 -12.62 -8.24
CA ASN A 588 -29.72 -11.40 -7.96
C ASN A 588 -28.85 -10.29 -7.33
N ILE A 589 -27.61 -10.58 -6.95
CA ILE A 589 -26.70 -9.63 -6.29
C ILE A 589 -25.90 -8.88 -7.36
N THR A 590 -26.54 -7.95 -8.07
CA THR A 590 -25.93 -7.28 -9.24
C THR A 590 -24.73 -6.39 -8.89
N SER A 591 -24.55 -6.03 -7.61
CA SER A 591 -23.39 -5.30 -7.09
C SER A 591 -22.12 -6.16 -6.95
N LEU A 592 -22.24 -7.50 -7.06
CA LEU A 592 -21.15 -8.42 -6.78
C LEU A 592 -20.01 -8.24 -7.78
N GLN A 593 -18.82 -7.94 -7.26
CA GLN A 593 -17.58 -7.79 -8.01
C GLN A 593 -16.72 -9.05 -7.93
N ILE A 594 -16.73 -9.77 -6.80
CA ILE A 594 -15.90 -10.96 -6.59
C ILE A 594 -16.74 -12.12 -6.06
N LEU A 595 -16.65 -13.27 -6.74
CA LEU A 595 -17.26 -14.51 -6.31
C LEU A 595 -16.23 -15.65 -6.32
N VAL A 596 -15.92 -16.18 -5.13
CA VAL A 596 -14.96 -17.28 -4.95
C VAL A 596 -15.66 -18.44 -4.26
N LEU A 597 -15.78 -19.57 -4.98
CA LEU A 597 -16.41 -20.82 -4.54
C LEU A 597 -15.47 -22.02 -4.70
N SER A 598 -14.17 -21.76 -4.83
CA SER A 598 -13.15 -22.78 -5.13
C SER A 598 -12.98 -23.83 -4.04
N ASN A 599 -12.49 -25.01 -4.39
CA ASN A 599 -12.22 -26.12 -3.47
C ASN A 599 -13.47 -26.55 -2.69
N ASN A 600 -14.57 -26.82 -3.40
CA ASN A 600 -15.82 -27.30 -2.81
C ASN A 600 -16.32 -28.55 -3.55
N TYR A 601 -17.53 -29.00 -3.22
CA TYR A 601 -18.17 -30.17 -3.82
C TYR A 601 -19.40 -29.78 -4.67
N PHE A 602 -19.44 -28.58 -5.24
CA PHE A 602 -20.55 -28.16 -6.09
C PHE A 602 -20.65 -29.03 -7.36
N THR A 603 -21.87 -29.23 -7.85
CA THR A 603 -22.25 -30.11 -8.97
C THR A 603 -23.23 -29.41 -9.91
N GLY A 604 -23.66 -30.08 -10.99
CA GLY A 604 -24.60 -29.52 -11.95
C GLY A 604 -23.94 -28.55 -12.93
N GLU A 605 -24.73 -27.71 -13.59
CA GLU A 605 -24.24 -26.74 -14.58
C GLU A 605 -24.13 -25.33 -13.98
N LEU A 606 -23.22 -24.51 -14.49
CA LEU A 606 -23.21 -23.07 -14.18
C LEU A 606 -24.43 -22.41 -14.83
N PRO A 607 -25.26 -21.67 -14.08
CA PRO A 607 -26.53 -21.16 -14.58
C PRO A 607 -26.32 -19.97 -15.51
N GLN A 608 -27.20 -19.85 -16.51
CA GLN A 608 -27.19 -18.73 -17.45
C GLN A 608 -27.36 -17.36 -16.75
N CYS A 609 -28.01 -17.33 -15.59
CA CYS A 609 -28.26 -16.10 -14.82
C CYS A 609 -26.99 -15.43 -14.27
N LEU A 610 -25.84 -16.13 -14.24
CA LEU A 610 -24.54 -15.52 -13.89
C LEU A 610 -24.23 -14.29 -14.75
N ALA A 611 -24.76 -14.26 -15.98
CA ALA A 611 -24.62 -13.12 -16.89
C ALA A 611 -25.30 -11.83 -16.40
N ASN A 612 -26.15 -11.90 -15.37
CA ASN A 612 -26.79 -10.73 -14.75
C ASN A 612 -25.81 -9.94 -13.85
N LEU A 613 -24.69 -10.54 -13.44
CA LEU A 613 -23.71 -9.94 -12.52
C LEU A 613 -22.75 -9.02 -13.28
N THR A 614 -23.25 -7.93 -13.86
CA THR A 614 -22.49 -7.10 -14.80
C THR A 614 -21.26 -6.41 -14.21
N GLU A 615 -21.23 -6.21 -12.88
CA GLU A 615 -20.10 -5.64 -12.15
C GLU A 615 -18.99 -6.66 -11.84
N LEU A 616 -19.23 -7.95 -12.09
CA LEU A 616 -18.32 -9.04 -11.72
C LEU A 616 -16.96 -8.89 -12.41
N GLN A 617 -15.91 -8.81 -11.58
CA GLN A 617 -14.50 -8.72 -11.95
C GLN A 617 -13.81 -10.08 -11.80
N GLY A 618 -14.13 -10.84 -10.75
CA GLY A 618 -13.52 -12.15 -10.48
C GLY A 618 -14.56 -13.24 -10.28
N LEU A 619 -14.41 -14.34 -11.02
CA LEU A 619 -15.18 -15.58 -10.82
C LEU A 619 -14.23 -16.77 -10.68
N ASP A 620 -14.23 -17.38 -9.50
CA ASP A 620 -13.46 -18.59 -9.21
C ASP A 620 -14.35 -19.72 -8.71
N VAL A 621 -14.41 -20.81 -9.49
CA VAL A 621 -15.09 -22.05 -9.15
C VAL A 621 -14.15 -23.26 -9.26
N MET A 622 -12.84 -23.03 -9.15
CA MET A 622 -11.79 -24.04 -9.24
C MET A 622 -12.06 -25.24 -8.32
N ASN A 623 -11.65 -26.43 -8.74
CA ASN A 623 -11.67 -27.66 -7.94
C ASN A 623 -13.06 -27.94 -7.35
N ASN A 624 -13.99 -28.25 -8.24
CA ASN A 624 -15.38 -28.60 -7.95
C ASN A 624 -15.83 -29.74 -8.88
N SER A 625 -17.12 -30.07 -8.89
CA SER A 625 -17.74 -31.04 -9.79
C SER A 625 -18.76 -30.41 -10.75
N PHE A 626 -18.60 -29.12 -11.09
CA PHE A 626 -19.43 -28.48 -12.12
C PHE A 626 -19.24 -29.16 -13.48
N SER A 627 -20.30 -29.25 -14.25
CA SER A 627 -20.41 -30.03 -15.48
C SER A 627 -21.22 -29.28 -16.54
N GLY A 628 -21.46 -29.91 -17.68
CA GLY A 628 -22.16 -29.28 -18.80
C GLY A 628 -21.27 -28.34 -19.61
N ASN A 629 -21.90 -27.55 -20.48
CA ASN A 629 -21.18 -26.61 -21.35
C ASN A 629 -20.98 -25.27 -20.64
N ILE A 630 -19.85 -24.62 -20.88
CA ILE A 630 -19.66 -23.21 -20.47
C ILE A 630 -20.63 -22.34 -21.29
N HIS A 631 -21.54 -21.64 -20.60
CA HIS A 631 -22.58 -20.85 -21.26
C HIS A 631 -22.02 -19.62 -21.98
N ALA A 632 -22.49 -19.38 -23.21
CA ALA A 632 -22.05 -18.22 -24.00
C ALA A 632 -22.43 -16.86 -23.38
N SER A 633 -23.41 -16.83 -22.48
CA SER A 633 -23.82 -15.63 -21.77
C SER A 633 -22.73 -15.10 -20.84
N LEU A 634 -21.80 -15.92 -20.35
CA LEU A 634 -20.65 -15.43 -19.57
C LEU A 634 -19.80 -14.40 -20.34
N GLY A 635 -19.82 -14.45 -21.68
CA GLY A 635 -19.19 -13.43 -22.53
C GLY A 635 -19.84 -12.04 -22.47
N SER A 636 -20.92 -11.81 -21.72
CA SER A 636 -21.48 -10.48 -21.48
C SER A 636 -20.84 -9.75 -20.29
N LEU A 637 -20.04 -10.44 -19.47
CA LEU A 637 -19.42 -9.89 -18.25
C LEU A 637 -18.18 -9.03 -18.59
N ARG A 638 -18.39 -7.84 -19.15
CA ARG A 638 -17.31 -7.00 -19.69
C ARG A 638 -16.30 -6.51 -18.63
N ASN A 639 -16.66 -6.55 -17.35
CA ASN A 639 -15.78 -6.15 -16.26
C ASN A 639 -14.88 -7.28 -15.77
N LEU A 640 -15.08 -8.52 -16.26
CA LEU A 640 -14.38 -9.70 -15.79
C LEU A 640 -12.89 -9.63 -16.15
N THR A 641 -12.04 -9.72 -15.12
CA THR A 641 -10.57 -9.71 -15.19
C THR A 641 -9.98 -11.08 -14.85
N TYR A 642 -10.64 -11.85 -13.99
CA TYR A 642 -10.20 -13.16 -13.53
C TYR A 642 -11.33 -14.20 -13.69
N LEU A 643 -11.08 -15.24 -14.50
CA LEU A 643 -11.98 -16.38 -14.66
C LEU A 643 -11.23 -17.69 -14.45
N ASN A 644 -11.60 -18.40 -13.38
CA ASN A 644 -10.98 -19.66 -12.99
C ASN A 644 -12.02 -20.79 -12.90
N LEU A 645 -11.95 -21.71 -13.86
CA LEU A 645 -12.79 -22.91 -13.99
C LEU A 645 -11.97 -24.20 -13.84
N HIS A 646 -10.75 -24.10 -13.34
CA HIS A 646 -9.79 -25.20 -13.26
C HIS A 646 -10.37 -26.40 -12.48
N ASP A 647 -9.98 -27.62 -12.86
CA ASP A 647 -10.32 -28.88 -12.16
C ASP A 647 -11.83 -29.04 -11.92
N ASN A 648 -12.56 -29.23 -13.02
CA ASN A 648 -14.00 -29.43 -13.06
C ASN A 648 -14.36 -30.46 -14.15
N LYS A 649 -15.65 -30.63 -14.45
CA LYS A 649 -16.17 -31.55 -15.46
C LYS A 649 -16.79 -30.82 -16.66
N PHE A 650 -16.40 -29.57 -16.93
CA PHE A 650 -16.91 -28.83 -18.08
C PHE A 650 -16.56 -29.52 -19.40
N GLN A 651 -17.49 -29.50 -20.34
CA GLN A 651 -17.36 -30.16 -21.64
C GLN A 651 -17.77 -29.22 -22.78
N GLY A 652 -17.64 -29.71 -24.02
CA GLY A 652 -17.93 -28.90 -25.20
C GLY A 652 -16.83 -27.89 -25.48
N LYS A 653 -17.19 -26.76 -26.08
CA LYS A 653 -16.23 -25.77 -26.57
C LYS A 653 -16.16 -24.53 -25.70
N LEU A 654 -15.02 -23.83 -25.76
CA LEU A 654 -14.92 -22.47 -25.23
C LEU A 654 -15.84 -21.53 -26.01
N PRO A 655 -16.68 -20.71 -25.34
CA PRO A 655 -17.61 -19.83 -26.04
C PRO A 655 -16.91 -18.76 -26.87
N LEU A 656 -17.32 -18.60 -28.13
CA LEU A 656 -16.81 -17.52 -28.99
C LEU A 656 -17.11 -16.12 -28.44
N SER A 657 -18.15 -15.98 -27.61
CA SER A 657 -18.51 -14.74 -26.95
C SER A 657 -17.46 -14.23 -25.95
N PHE A 658 -16.52 -15.07 -25.51
CA PHE A 658 -15.42 -14.63 -24.63
C PHE A 658 -14.53 -13.58 -25.29
N ARG A 659 -14.57 -13.44 -26.62
CA ARG A 659 -13.95 -12.33 -27.36
C ARG A 659 -14.44 -10.93 -26.94
N ASN A 660 -15.52 -10.85 -26.17
CA ASN A 660 -16.08 -9.60 -25.65
C ASN A 660 -15.54 -9.25 -24.26
N LEU A 661 -14.77 -10.13 -23.61
CA LEU A 661 -14.23 -9.94 -22.26
C LEU A 661 -12.94 -9.10 -22.32
N THR A 662 -13.05 -7.85 -22.75
CA THR A 662 -11.90 -7.02 -23.10
C THR A 662 -10.95 -6.72 -21.93
N LYS A 663 -11.42 -6.83 -20.68
CA LYS A 663 -10.61 -6.65 -19.46
C LYS A 663 -10.01 -7.96 -18.92
N LEU A 664 -10.27 -9.11 -19.55
CA LEU A 664 -9.85 -10.41 -19.04
C LEU A 664 -8.33 -10.52 -19.05
N VAL A 665 -7.74 -10.70 -17.87
CA VAL A 665 -6.30 -10.86 -17.65
C VAL A 665 -5.94 -12.33 -17.54
N ILE A 666 -6.78 -13.11 -16.88
CA ILE A 666 -6.53 -14.51 -16.54
C ILE A 666 -7.71 -15.37 -16.96
N LEU A 667 -7.40 -16.41 -17.74
CA LEU A 667 -8.33 -17.47 -18.10
C LEU A 667 -7.69 -18.83 -17.79
N ASP A 668 -8.18 -19.48 -16.74
CA ASP A 668 -7.81 -20.86 -16.41
C ASP A 668 -9.02 -21.79 -16.58
N VAL A 669 -8.91 -22.73 -17.53
CA VAL A 669 -9.89 -23.80 -17.74
C VAL A 669 -9.24 -25.18 -17.74
N GLY A 670 -8.06 -25.29 -17.10
CA GLY A 670 -7.29 -26.53 -17.04
C GLY A 670 -8.04 -27.67 -16.34
N LYS A 671 -7.62 -28.91 -16.58
CA LYS A 671 -8.20 -30.14 -15.99
C LYS A 671 -9.73 -30.21 -16.17
N ASN A 672 -10.18 -30.20 -17.42
CA ASN A 672 -11.61 -30.30 -17.77
C ASN A 672 -11.81 -31.30 -18.93
N ASN A 673 -13.05 -31.44 -19.41
CA ASN A 673 -13.42 -32.27 -20.57
C ASN A 673 -13.67 -31.45 -21.85
N LEU A 674 -13.11 -30.24 -21.96
CA LEU A 674 -13.35 -29.35 -23.10
C LEU A 674 -12.75 -29.92 -24.38
N CYS A 675 -13.49 -29.85 -25.47
CA CYS A 675 -13.12 -30.38 -26.77
C CYS A 675 -13.57 -29.43 -27.90
N ASP A 676 -12.62 -28.80 -28.57
CA ASP A 676 -12.78 -28.10 -29.85
C ASP A 676 -11.39 -27.70 -30.37
N VAL A 677 -11.34 -26.96 -31.49
CA VAL A 677 -10.19 -26.14 -31.85
C VAL A 677 -10.06 -24.93 -30.92
N LEU A 678 -8.82 -24.46 -30.73
CA LEU A 678 -8.54 -23.23 -29.98
C LEU A 678 -9.27 -22.04 -30.64
N PRO A 679 -10.04 -21.23 -29.88
CA PRO A 679 -10.69 -20.04 -30.42
C PRO A 679 -9.68 -19.06 -31.04
N PRO A 680 -9.95 -18.48 -32.21
CA PRO A 680 -9.01 -17.61 -32.91
C PRO A 680 -9.06 -16.16 -32.39
N TRP A 681 -9.04 -15.95 -31.06
CA TRP A 681 -9.14 -14.63 -30.45
C TRP A 681 -7.94 -13.75 -30.80
N THR A 682 -8.20 -12.51 -31.20
CA THR A 682 -7.16 -11.53 -31.56
C THR A 682 -6.84 -10.62 -30.37
N VAL A 683 -5.72 -9.90 -30.43
CA VAL A 683 -5.36 -8.91 -29.39
C VAL A 683 -6.38 -7.78 -29.28
N GLU A 684 -7.03 -7.41 -30.40
CA GLU A 684 -8.11 -6.43 -30.40
C GLU A 684 -9.33 -6.89 -29.58
N GLN A 685 -9.52 -8.21 -29.46
CA GLN A 685 -10.64 -8.79 -28.72
C GLN A 685 -10.32 -9.01 -27.24
N LEU A 686 -9.10 -9.42 -26.92
CA LEU A 686 -8.64 -9.70 -25.56
C LEU A 686 -7.31 -8.98 -25.28
N PRO A 687 -7.29 -7.63 -25.22
CA PRO A 687 -6.06 -6.85 -25.16
C PRO A 687 -5.31 -7.00 -23.83
N SER A 688 -6.02 -7.37 -22.75
CA SER A 688 -5.46 -7.48 -21.41
C SER A 688 -5.00 -8.87 -21.02
N LEU A 689 -5.16 -9.89 -21.89
CA LEU A 689 -4.87 -11.28 -21.55
C LEU A 689 -3.38 -11.47 -21.28
N ARG A 690 -3.05 -12.00 -20.10
CA ARG A 690 -1.67 -12.30 -19.66
C ARG A 690 -1.46 -13.77 -19.37
N ILE A 691 -2.45 -14.44 -18.79
CA ILE A 691 -2.35 -15.82 -18.33
C ILE A 691 -3.43 -16.65 -18.99
N PHE A 692 -3.01 -17.68 -19.74
CA PHE A 692 -3.91 -18.55 -20.46
C PHE A 692 -3.55 -20.03 -20.27
N ILE A 693 -4.38 -20.71 -19.48
CA ILE A 693 -4.16 -22.09 -19.04
C ILE A 693 -5.31 -22.98 -19.56
N LEU A 694 -4.97 -23.93 -20.42
CA LEU A 694 -5.88 -24.90 -21.05
C LEU A 694 -5.49 -26.35 -20.78
N ARG A 695 -4.49 -26.58 -19.93
CA ARG A 695 -3.87 -27.89 -19.76
C ARG A 695 -4.85 -29.01 -19.44
N ASN A 696 -4.52 -30.24 -19.81
CA ASN A 696 -5.30 -31.44 -19.47
C ASN A 696 -6.78 -31.30 -19.89
N ASN A 697 -6.99 -31.20 -21.20
CA ASN A 697 -8.29 -31.12 -21.87
C ASN A 697 -8.23 -31.96 -23.17
N LYS A 698 -9.19 -31.76 -24.09
CA LYS A 698 -9.28 -32.46 -25.38
C LYS A 698 -9.22 -31.49 -26.55
N PHE A 699 -8.53 -30.35 -26.42
CA PHE A 699 -8.36 -29.39 -27.51
C PHE A 699 -7.53 -29.98 -28.64
N TYR A 700 -7.88 -29.69 -29.89
CA TYR A 700 -7.19 -30.19 -31.07
C TYR A 700 -7.01 -29.11 -32.14
N GLY A 701 -6.40 -29.46 -33.28
CA GLY A 701 -6.14 -28.50 -34.36
C GLY A 701 -4.86 -27.70 -34.14
N LYS A 702 -4.64 -26.68 -34.98
CA LYS A 702 -3.42 -25.88 -34.98
C LYS A 702 -3.52 -24.70 -34.03
N ILE A 703 -2.41 -24.32 -33.42
CA ILE A 703 -2.29 -23.04 -32.71
C ILE A 703 -2.43 -21.91 -33.73
N SER A 704 -3.41 -21.03 -33.53
CA SER A 704 -3.69 -19.91 -34.42
C SER A 704 -2.59 -18.85 -34.32
N THR A 705 -2.20 -18.25 -35.46
CA THR A 705 -1.29 -17.09 -35.48
C THR A 705 -1.95 -15.81 -34.95
N ASN A 706 -3.23 -15.83 -34.58
CA ASN A 706 -3.86 -14.67 -33.95
C ASN A 706 -3.31 -14.39 -32.54
N PHE A 707 -2.83 -15.43 -31.84
CA PHE A 707 -2.19 -15.30 -30.53
C PHE A 707 -0.84 -14.58 -30.59
N CYS A 708 -0.21 -14.52 -31.78
CA CYS A 708 1.06 -13.84 -32.03
C CYS A 708 1.08 -12.35 -31.67
N HIS A 709 -0.08 -11.70 -31.60
CA HIS A 709 -0.19 -10.25 -31.45
C HIS A 709 -0.52 -9.82 -30.02
N HIS A 710 -0.47 -10.73 -29.04
CA HIS A 710 -0.71 -10.44 -27.62
C HIS A 710 0.62 -10.18 -26.89
N PRO A 711 1.12 -8.93 -26.82
CA PRO A 711 2.42 -8.64 -26.20
C PRO A 711 2.43 -8.88 -24.68
N SER A 712 1.25 -8.96 -24.07
CA SER A 712 1.02 -9.07 -22.63
C SER A 712 1.11 -10.50 -22.08
N ILE A 713 1.16 -11.53 -22.92
CA ILE A 713 1.18 -12.93 -22.46
C ILE A 713 2.45 -13.21 -21.65
N GLN A 714 2.24 -13.71 -20.43
CA GLN A 714 3.25 -14.12 -19.45
C GLN A 714 3.20 -15.63 -19.19
N ILE A 715 2.02 -16.24 -19.26
CA ILE A 715 1.85 -17.67 -19.03
C ILE A 715 0.99 -18.25 -20.14
N LEU A 716 1.54 -19.27 -20.82
CA LEU A 716 0.85 -20.04 -21.84
C LEU A 716 1.00 -21.53 -21.54
N ASN A 717 -0.07 -22.15 -21.04
CA ASN A 717 -0.04 -23.59 -20.72
C ASN A 717 -1.12 -24.36 -21.49
N PHE A 718 -0.71 -25.03 -22.56
CA PHE A 718 -1.57 -25.88 -23.39
C PHE A 718 -1.21 -27.38 -23.29
N ALA A 719 -0.50 -27.77 -22.23
CA ALA A 719 -0.05 -29.14 -22.02
C ALA A 719 -1.20 -30.17 -22.03
N GLU A 720 -0.88 -31.43 -22.31
CA GLU A 720 -1.82 -32.56 -22.19
C GLU A 720 -3.12 -32.34 -22.99
N ASN A 721 -2.98 -32.08 -24.29
CA ASN A 721 -4.09 -31.91 -25.22
C ASN A 721 -3.84 -32.73 -26.51
N GLN A 722 -4.58 -32.46 -27.56
CA GLN A 722 -4.44 -33.10 -28.88
C GLN A 722 -4.04 -32.10 -29.97
N ILE A 723 -3.32 -31.04 -29.60
CA ILE A 723 -2.91 -29.95 -30.51
C ILE A 723 -1.92 -30.49 -31.54
N VAL A 724 -2.08 -30.07 -32.80
CA VAL A 724 -1.28 -30.49 -33.96
C VAL A 724 -0.66 -29.29 -34.67
N GLY A 725 0.21 -29.54 -35.64
CA GLY A 725 0.87 -28.48 -36.42
C GLY A 725 2.14 -27.98 -35.74
N ASN A 726 2.65 -26.84 -36.20
CA ASN A 726 3.93 -26.31 -35.75
C ASN A 726 3.74 -25.27 -34.63
N ILE A 727 4.76 -25.08 -33.81
CA ILE A 727 4.86 -23.92 -32.92
C ILE A 727 4.97 -22.65 -33.79
N PRO A 728 4.09 -21.64 -33.60
CA PRO A 728 4.17 -20.40 -34.38
C PRO A 728 5.49 -19.65 -34.15
N LEU A 729 6.17 -19.26 -35.24
CA LEU A 729 7.44 -18.50 -35.18
C LEU A 729 7.31 -17.19 -34.38
N CYS A 730 6.13 -16.58 -34.43
CA CYS A 730 5.82 -15.33 -33.76
C CYS A 730 5.80 -15.41 -32.22
N PHE A 731 5.91 -16.59 -31.60
CA PHE A 731 5.94 -16.70 -30.14
C PHE A 731 7.13 -15.95 -29.54
N GLY A 732 8.20 -15.71 -30.31
CA GLY A 732 9.29 -14.81 -29.94
C GLY A 732 8.88 -13.35 -29.69
N ASN A 733 7.66 -12.94 -30.07
CA ASN A 733 7.20 -11.55 -29.93
C ASN A 733 6.48 -11.24 -28.60
N PHE A 734 6.38 -12.18 -27.67
CA PHE A 734 5.74 -11.93 -26.37
C PHE A 734 6.59 -10.97 -25.52
N SER A 735 6.33 -9.67 -25.65
CA SER A 735 7.14 -8.61 -25.03
C SER A 735 7.27 -8.76 -23.51
N ALA A 736 6.21 -9.22 -22.83
CA ALA A 736 6.23 -9.50 -21.40
C ALA A 736 7.21 -10.61 -20.98
N MET A 737 7.60 -11.51 -21.90
CA MET A 737 8.61 -12.56 -21.71
C MET A 737 10.00 -12.18 -22.27
N ILE A 738 10.18 -10.97 -22.83
CA ILE A 738 11.47 -10.47 -23.33
C ILE A 738 12.19 -9.63 -22.26
N THR A 739 11.48 -8.74 -21.57
CA THR A 739 12.07 -7.80 -20.60
C THR A 739 12.03 -8.32 -19.17
N VAL A 740 13.18 -8.26 -18.47
CA VAL A 740 13.33 -8.76 -17.09
C VAL A 740 12.66 -7.86 -16.03
N ASN A 741 12.48 -6.56 -16.33
CA ASN A 741 11.83 -5.59 -15.44
C ASN A 741 10.39 -5.33 -15.89
N GLN A 742 9.43 -6.07 -15.35
CA GLN A 742 8.01 -5.75 -15.55
C GLN A 742 7.61 -4.60 -14.62
N SER A 743 7.20 -3.47 -15.18
CA SER A 743 6.52 -2.39 -14.47
C SER A 743 5.17 -2.87 -13.93
N ASP A 744 4.82 -2.43 -12.72
CA ASP A 744 3.72 -2.90 -11.85
C ASP A 744 2.32 -2.48 -12.35
N ASP A 745 1.99 -2.72 -13.63
CA ASP A 745 0.75 -2.28 -14.28
C ASP A 745 -0.45 -3.23 -14.01
N PHE A 746 -0.37 -4.07 -12.98
CA PHE A 746 -1.46 -4.94 -12.53
C PHE A 746 -2.44 -4.09 -11.67
N HIS A 747 -3.06 -3.09 -12.28
CA HIS A 747 -3.81 -2.00 -11.61
C HIS A 747 -5.17 -2.38 -10.97
N GLN A 748 -5.31 -3.57 -10.38
CA GLN A 748 -6.49 -3.90 -9.54
C GLN A 748 -6.06 -4.59 -8.25
N SER A 749 -5.83 -3.77 -7.21
CA SER A 749 -5.45 -4.22 -5.86
C SER A 749 -6.47 -5.21 -5.27
N PHE A 750 -7.76 -5.02 -5.54
CA PHE A 750 -8.84 -5.80 -4.94
C PHE A 750 -8.90 -7.26 -5.44
N VAL A 751 -8.90 -7.50 -6.76
CA VAL A 751 -8.93 -8.87 -7.32
C VAL A 751 -7.68 -9.66 -6.91
N ARG A 752 -6.53 -8.98 -6.82
CA ARG A 752 -5.22 -9.59 -6.56
C ARG A 752 -5.15 -10.33 -5.21
N SER A 753 -5.84 -9.86 -4.19
CA SER A 753 -5.85 -10.49 -2.86
C SER A 753 -6.49 -11.88 -2.86
N TYR A 754 -7.28 -12.21 -3.89
CA TYR A 754 -8.07 -13.46 -3.96
C TYR A 754 -7.67 -14.39 -5.09
N MET A 755 -6.73 -13.97 -5.92
CA MET A 755 -6.28 -14.78 -7.05
C MET A 755 -5.47 -15.98 -6.58
N MET A 756 -5.96 -17.17 -6.92
CA MET A 756 -5.23 -18.42 -6.76
C MET A 756 -5.22 -19.16 -8.10
N ILE A 757 -4.03 -19.60 -8.52
CA ILE A 757 -3.85 -20.49 -9.68
C ILE A 757 -3.10 -21.73 -9.23
N ILE A 758 -3.57 -22.90 -9.65
CA ILE A 758 -2.86 -24.16 -9.46
C ILE A 758 -2.38 -24.62 -10.83
N ASP A 759 -1.07 -24.53 -11.05
CA ASP A 759 -0.49 -24.97 -12.31
C ASP A 759 0.83 -25.72 -12.12
N ASN A 760 1.31 -26.35 -13.18
CA ASN A 760 2.47 -27.21 -13.15
C ASN A 760 3.57 -26.75 -14.13
N PRO A 761 4.24 -25.60 -13.89
CA PRO A 761 5.26 -25.09 -14.81
C PRO A 761 6.60 -25.83 -14.72
N LYS A 762 6.82 -26.71 -13.72
CA LYS A 762 8.11 -27.38 -13.47
C LYS A 762 7.97 -28.89 -13.22
N GLY A 763 6.91 -29.52 -13.72
CA GLY A 763 6.60 -30.93 -13.46
C GLY A 763 5.97 -31.25 -12.09
N LEU A 764 5.89 -30.28 -11.17
CA LEU A 764 5.11 -30.34 -9.92
C LEU A 764 3.94 -29.33 -9.90
N GLU A 765 2.77 -29.74 -9.40
CA GLU A 765 1.65 -28.81 -9.16
C GLU A 765 2.02 -27.82 -8.06
N LEU A 766 1.94 -26.53 -8.38
CA LEU A 766 2.27 -25.41 -7.53
C LEU A 766 1.07 -24.48 -7.43
N GLU A 767 0.86 -23.96 -6.21
CA GLU A 767 -0.13 -22.93 -5.93
C GLU A 767 0.52 -21.56 -6.04
N TYR A 768 -0.08 -20.70 -6.86
CA TYR A 768 0.37 -19.33 -7.09
C TYR A 768 -0.68 -18.33 -6.62
N THR A 769 -0.24 -17.41 -5.77
CA THR A 769 -1.02 -16.27 -5.29
C THR A 769 -0.36 -14.96 -5.75
N SER A 770 0.21 -14.18 -4.83
CA SER A 770 0.78 -12.85 -5.08
C SER A 770 2.06 -12.86 -5.94
N ASN A 771 2.78 -13.99 -5.98
CA ASN A 771 4.04 -14.17 -6.71
C ASN A 771 3.87 -14.52 -8.20
N LEU A 772 2.63 -14.73 -8.65
CA LEU A 772 2.30 -15.10 -10.03
C LEU A 772 2.81 -14.07 -11.05
N LYS A 773 2.86 -12.79 -10.68
CA LYS A 773 3.33 -11.69 -11.55
C LYS A 773 4.79 -11.80 -11.98
N TYR A 774 5.58 -12.63 -11.29
CA TYR A 774 7.00 -12.85 -11.59
C TYR A 774 7.25 -14.12 -12.39
N GLN A 775 6.20 -14.81 -12.83
CA GLN A 775 6.29 -16.07 -13.56
C GLN A 775 6.14 -15.82 -15.07
N CYS A 776 7.06 -16.39 -15.84
CA CYS A 776 7.01 -16.39 -17.30
C CYS A 776 7.31 -17.80 -17.82
N TYR A 777 6.32 -18.49 -18.40
CA TYR A 777 6.55 -19.85 -18.93
C TYR A 777 5.64 -20.24 -20.10
N ILE A 778 6.14 -21.19 -20.89
CA ILE A 778 5.43 -21.83 -21.98
C ILE A 778 5.48 -23.35 -21.77
N ASP A 779 4.30 -23.97 -21.66
CA ASP A 779 4.16 -25.43 -21.61
C ASP A 779 3.24 -25.91 -22.75
N LEU A 780 3.82 -26.67 -23.68
CA LEU A 780 3.13 -27.30 -24.81
C LEU A 780 3.29 -28.83 -24.79
N SER A 781 3.68 -29.39 -23.65
CA SER A 781 4.02 -30.80 -23.51
C SER A 781 2.83 -31.73 -23.76
N ASN A 782 3.11 -32.99 -24.07
CA ASN A 782 2.12 -34.06 -24.22
C ASN A 782 0.99 -33.69 -25.20
N ASN A 783 1.40 -33.26 -26.39
CA ASN A 783 0.52 -32.93 -27.52
C ASN A 783 0.94 -33.73 -28.76
N LYS A 784 0.46 -33.32 -29.95
CA LYS A 784 0.81 -33.91 -31.26
C LYS A 784 1.50 -32.87 -32.15
N ILE A 785 2.26 -31.95 -31.56
CA ILE A 785 2.95 -30.87 -32.26
C ILE A 785 4.10 -31.45 -33.09
N VAL A 786 4.28 -30.93 -34.31
CA VAL A 786 5.28 -31.36 -35.30
C VAL A 786 6.13 -30.15 -35.74
N GLY A 787 7.10 -30.38 -36.62
CA GLY A 787 7.98 -29.32 -37.12
C GLY A 787 9.20 -29.11 -36.22
N GLU A 788 9.91 -28.00 -36.42
CA GLU A 788 11.12 -27.66 -35.66
C GLU A 788 10.80 -26.74 -34.48
N ILE A 789 11.69 -26.68 -33.50
CA ILE A 789 11.66 -25.65 -32.45
C ILE A 789 12.04 -24.30 -33.10
N PRO A 790 11.16 -23.29 -33.12
CA PRO A 790 11.47 -21.99 -33.72
C PRO A 790 12.66 -21.32 -33.06
N GLY A 791 13.58 -20.77 -33.84
CA GLY A 791 14.71 -20.01 -33.32
C GLY A 791 14.28 -18.72 -32.61
N GLU A 792 13.14 -18.15 -33.03
CA GLU A 792 12.52 -16.97 -32.45
C GLU A 792 12.09 -17.16 -30.99
N LEU A 793 11.83 -18.39 -30.53
CA LEU A 793 11.57 -18.63 -29.11
C LEU A 793 12.76 -18.24 -28.23
N MET A 794 13.97 -18.24 -28.78
CA MET A 794 15.20 -17.93 -28.03
C MET A 794 15.33 -16.42 -27.73
N ASP A 795 14.45 -15.58 -28.29
CA ASP A 795 14.39 -14.14 -28.00
C ASP A 795 13.69 -13.82 -26.66
N LEU A 796 13.02 -14.81 -26.04
CA LEU A 796 12.27 -14.65 -24.79
C LEU A 796 13.16 -14.71 -23.54
N ARG A 797 14.02 -13.71 -23.36
CA ARG A 797 15.08 -13.72 -22.32
C ARG A 797 14.59 -13.77 -20.87
N ALA A 798 13.35 -13.35 -20.62
CA ALA A 798 12.72 -13.41 -19.30
C ALA A 798 11.93 -14.72 -19.08
N LEU A 799 11.92 -15.65 -20.05
CA LEU A 799 11.28 -16.96 -19.91
C LEU A 799 12.01 -17.80 -18.86
N LYS A 800 11.26 -18.31 -17.88
CA LYS A 800 11.78 -19.12 -16.76
C LYS A 800 11.56 -20.62 -16.93
N SER A 801 10.52 -21.02 -17.65
CA SER A 801 10.27 -22.42 -17.93
C SER A 801 9.80 -22.63 -19.37
N LEU A 802 10.37 -23.65 -20.02
CA LEU A 802 9.99 -24.11 -21.34
C LEU A 802 9.84 -25.63 -21.33
N ASN A 803 8.60 -26.11 -21.53
CA ASN A 803 8.29 -27.53 -21.58
C ASN A 803 7.65 -27.90 -22.92
N LEU A 804 8.36 -28.69 -23.71
CA LEU A 804 7.94 -29.18 -25.03
C LEU A 804 7.90 -30.72 -25.10
N ALA A 805 7.98 -31.39 -23.96
CA ALA A 805 8.12 -32.84 -23.86
C ALA A 805 6.95 -33.60 -24.51
N GLY A 806 7.18 -34.84 -24.95
CA GLY A 806 6.10 -35.73 -25.39
C GLY A 806 5.36 -35.26 -26.65
N ASN A 807 6.08 -34.69 -27.61
CA ASN A 807 5.57 -34.23 -28.89
C ASN A 807 6.25 -34.98 -30.06
N TYR A 808 6.03 -34.53 -31.30
CA TYR A 808 6.68 -35.05 -32.50
C TYR A 808 7.60 -34.00 -33.13
N LEU A 809 8.21 -33.13 -32.31
CA LEU A 809 9.16 -32.12 -32.78
C LEU A 809 10.39 -32.79 -33.39
N SER A 810 10.87 -32.23 -34.48
CA SER A 810 12.02 -32.69 -35.26
C SER A 810 13.02 -31.55 -35.49
N GLY A 811 14.10 -31.79 -36.22
CA GLY A 811 15.13 -30.76 -36.43
C GLY A 811 16.14 -30.72 -35.30
N ARG A 812 16.96 -29.67 -35.28
CA ARG A 812 18.00 -29.46 -34.26
C ARG A 812 17.49 -28.57 -33.14
N ILE A 813 18.09 -28.70 -31.96
CA ILE A 813 17.94 -27.71 -30.90
C ILE A 813 18.61 -26.40 -31.38
N PRO A 814 17.95 -25.22 -31.31
CA PRO A 814 18.54 -23.97 -31.79
C PRO A 814 19.88 -23.63 -31.13
N GLU A 815 20.88 -23.24 -31.92
CA GLU A 815 22.21 -22.86 -31.41
C GLU A 815 22.17 -21.63 -30.49
N SER A 816 21.11 -20.81 -30.59
CA SER A 816 20.89 -19.63 -29.75
C SER A 816 20.20 -19.92 -28.42
N ILE A 817 20.00 -21.19 -28.02
CA ILE A 817 19.30 -21.52 -26.76
C ILE A 817 19.90 -20.89 -25.51
N GLY A 818 21.21 -20.63 -25.51
CA GLY A 818 21.89 -19.87 -24.46
C GLY A 818 21.45 -18.41 -24.28
N MET A 819 20.58 -17.86 -25.15
CA MET A 819 20.03 -16.51 -25.01
C MET A 819 18.89 -16.42 -23.99
N LEU A 820 18.35 -17.55 -23.53
CA LEU A 820 17.31 -17.61 -22.52
C LEU A 820 17.91 -17.44 -21.11
N GLU A 821 18.40 -16.23 -20.80
CA GLU A 821 19.18 -15.90 -19.59
C GLU A 821 18.46 -16.24 -18.27
N SER A 822 17.12 -16.17 -18.25
CA SER A 822 16.30 -16.42 -17.05
C SER A 822 15.78 -17.87 -16.94
N LEU A 823 16.17 -18.78 -17.83
CA LEU A 823 15.57 -20.11 -17.93
C LEU A 823 16.01 -21.04 -16.80
N GLU A 824 15.06 -21.44 -15.96
CA GLU A 824 15.27 -22.30 -14.80
C GLU A 824 14.91 -23.78 -15.09
N PHE A 825 13.97 -24.03 -16.01
CA PHE A 825 13.44 -25.36 -16.33
C PHE A 825 13.32 -25.57 -17.84
N LEU A 826 13.93 -26.65 -18.35
CA LEU A 826 13.86 -27.05 -19.76
C LEU A 826 13.58 -28.55 -19.92
N ASP A 827 12.45 -28.90 -20.53
CA ASP A 827 12.14 -30.29 -20.89
C ASP A 827 11.82 -30.40 -22.38
N LEU A 828 12.67 -31.13 -23.11
CA LEU A 828 12.55 -31.44 -24.54
C LEU A 828 12.40 -32.95 -24.78
N SER A 829 12.17 -33.73 -23.73
CA SER A 829 12.19 -35.19 -23.79
C SER A 829 11.08 -35.78 -24.66
N SER A 830 11.25 -37.03 -25.08
CA SER A 830 10.25 -37.77 -25.86
C SER A 830 9.79 -37.03 -27.12
N ASN A 831 10.76 -36.65 -27.97
CA ASN A 831 10.57 -36.00 -29.26
C ASN A 831 11.40 -36.72 -30.35
N LYS A 832 11.56 -36.11 -31.53
CA LYS A 832 12.36 -36.61 -32.66
C LYS A 832 13.51 -35.64 -33.01
N LEU A 833 14.03 -34.94 -32.00
CA LEU A 833 15.12 -33.97 -32.18
C LEU A 833 16.41 -34.71 -32.52
N PHE A 834 17.21 -34.17 -33.44
CA PHE A 834 18.44 -34.79 -33.89
C PHE A 834 19.59 -33.78 -33.99
N GLY A 835 20.81 -34.29 -34.15
CA GLY A 835 22.03 -33.46 -34.16
C GLY A 835 22.60 -33.30 -32.76
N HIS A 836 23.57 -32.39 -32.62
CA HIS A 836 24.25 -32.17 -31.36
C HIS A 836 23.49 -31.25 -30.42
N ILE A 837 23.73 -31.42 -29.12
CA ILE A 837 23.28 -30.50 -28.09
C ILE A 837 24.15 -29.23 -28.22
N PRO A 838 23.57 -28.02 -28.40
CA PRO A 838 24.34 -26.78 -28.56
C PRO A 838 25.21 -26.46 -27.35
N GLN A 839 26.45 -26.02 -27.58
CA GLN A 839 27.35 -25.60 -26.50
C GLN A 839 26.82 -24.37 -25.76
N SER A 840 26.04 -23.51 -26.42
CA SER A 840 25.42 -22.32 -25.83
C SER A 840 24.47 -22.64 -24.67
N LEU A 841 23.96 -23.87 -24.55
CA LEU A 841 23.17 -24.30 -23.39
C LEU A 841 23.94 -24.14 -22.07
N SER A 842 25.29 -24.19 -22.12
CA SER A 842 26.15 -23.95 -20.96
C SER A 842 26.17 -22.50 -20.47
N ASN A 843 25.62 -21.55 -21.24
CA ASN A 843 25.56 -20.13 -20.88
C ASN A 843 24.34 -19.78 -20.00
N ILE A 844 23.44 -20.74 -19.75
CA ILE A 844 22.23 -20.52 -18.94
C ILE A 844 22.56 -20.84 -17.48
N ASP A 845 23.08 -19.84 -16.75
CA ASP A 845 23.50 -20.02 -15.36
C ASP A 845 22.33 -20.28 -14.38
N SER A 846 21.11 -19.91 -14.78
CA SER A 846 19.88 -20.08 -14.01
C SER A 846 19.27 -21.49 -14.11
N LEU A 847 19.77 -22.34 -15.01
CA LEU A 847 19.16 -23.63 -15.32
C LEU A 847 19.30 -24.62 -14.15
N SER A 848 18.16 -25.05 -13.61
CA SER A 848 18.08 -25.96 -12.47
C SER A 848 17.53 -27.35 -12.84
N HIS A 849 16.82 -27.46 -13.97
CA HIS A 849 16.28 -28.70 -14.47
C HIS A 849 16.45 -28.80 -16.00
N LEU A 850 16.95 -29.95 -16.46
CA LEU A 850 17.14 -30.27 -17.87
C LEU A 850 16.71 -31.71 -18.13
N ASN A 851 15.91 -31.92 -19.17
CA ASN A 851 15.57 -33.26 -19.65
C ASN A 851 15.56 -33.31 -21.18
N LEU A 852 16.44 -34.13 -21.76
CA LEU A 852 16.63 -34.30 -23.21
C LEU A 852 16.38 -35.76 -23.65
N SER A 853 15.86 -36.59 -22.74
CA SER A 853 15.77 -38.03 -22.94
C SER A 853 14.82 -38.40 -24.09
N PHE A 854 14.99 -39.60 -24.64
CA PHE A 854 14.16 -40.17 -25.70
C PHE A 854 14.04 -39.26 -26.94
N ASN A 855 15.20 -38.89 -27.50
CA ASN A 855 15.36 -38.20 -28.78
C ASN A 855 16.38 -38.94 -29.67
N ASP A 856 16.72 -38.36 -30.83
CA ASP A 856 17.74 -38.84 -31.78
C ASP A 856 19.04 -37.98 -31.75
N LEU A 857 19.40 -37.44 -30.57
CA LEU A 857 20.56 -36.56 -30.41
C LEU A 857 21.88 -37.34 -30.54
N SER A 858 22.92 -36.66 -31.03
CA SER A 858 24.23 -37.25 -31.36
C SER A 858 25.40 -36.34 -31.02
N GLY A 859 26.60 -36.90 -30.88
CA GLY A 859 27.82 -36.13 -30.60
C GLY A 859 28.10 -35.98 -29.11
N ARG A 860 29.05 -35.10 -28.77
CA ARG A 860 29.53 -34.92 -27.40
C ARG A 860 28.53 -34.09 -26.58
N VAL A 861 28.25 -34.49 -25.35
CA VAL A 861 27.47 -33.66 -24.40
C VAL A 861 28.27 -32.40 -24.03
N PRO A 862 27.69 -31.19 -24.14
CA PRO A 862 28.35 -29.93 -23.78
C PRO A 862 28.86 -29.91 -22.34
N THR A 863 30.00 -29.26 -22.13
CA THR A 863 30.60 -29.07 -20.80
C THR A 863 30.51 -27.61 -20.38
N GLY A 864 30.13 -27.35 -19.12
CA GLY A 864 30.14 -26.03 -18.50
C GLY A 864 29.96 -26.17 -16.99
N ASN A 865 30.43 -25.19 -16.22
CA ASN A 865 30.46 -25.26 -14.75
C ASN A 865 29.08 -25.57 -14.16
N HIS A 866 28.01 -24.97 -14.68
CA HIS A 866 26.64 -25.22 -14.22
C HIS A 866 26.05 -26.54 -14.76
N LEU A 867 26.21 -26.88 -16.04
CA LEU A 867 25.69 -28.14 -16.61
C LEU A 867 26.28 -29.39 -15.95
N GLN A 868 27.53 -29.32 -15.47
CA GLN A 868 28.17 -30.43 -14.75
C GLN A 868 27.58 -30.70 -13.36
N THR A 869 26.84 -29.74 -12.79
CA THR A 869 26.09 -29.96 -11.54
C THR A 869 24.85 -30.83 -11.77
N LEU A 870 24.35 -30.92 -13.01
CA LEU A 870 23.26 -31.79 -13.44
C LEU A 870 23.81 -33.16 -13.87
N TYR A 871 24.42 -33.90 -12.93
CA TYR A 871 25.17 -35.14 -13.20
C TYR A 871 24.29 -36.38 -13.51
N ASP A 872 22.96 -36.24 -13.59
CA ASP A 872 22.08 -37.37 -13.84
C ASP A 872 22.12 -37.81 -15.31
N ALA A 873 22.67 -39.00 -15.58
CA ALA A 873 22.72 -39.58 -16.91
C ALA A 873 21.31 -39.85 -17.51
N SER A 874 20.27 -39.94 -16.67
CA SER A 874 18.88 -40.12 -17.10
C SER A 874 18.38 -38.98 -17.98
N ILE A 875 18.92 -37.77 -17.80
CA ILE A 875 18.64 -36.56 -18.61
C ILE A 875 18.83 -36.83 -20.10
N ASN A 876 19.78 -37.69 -20.46
CA ASN A 876 20.15 -37.99 -21.84
C ASN A 876 19.72 -39.40 -22.29
N ALA A 877 18.97 -40.13 -21.45
CA ALA A 877 18.57 -41.52 -21.73
C ALA A 877 17.87 -41.65 -23.09
N GLY A 878 18.02 -42.79 -23.76
CA GLY A 878 17.39 -43.04 -25.07
C GLY A 878 18.10 -42.41 -26.29
N ASN A 879 19.07 -41.52 -26.09
CA ASN A 879 19.87 -40.93 -27.17
C ASN A 879 21.15 -41.74 -27.45
N ASN A 880 21.04 -42.79 -28.27
CA ASN A 880 22.10 -43.79 -28.44
C ASN A 880 23.40 -43.26 -29.07
N GLN A 881 23.37 -42.10 -29.72
CA GLN A 881 24.50 -41.51 -30.44
C GLN A 881 25.24 -40.43 -29.64
N LEU A 882 24.82 -40.13 -28.41
CA LEU A 882 25.55 -39.24 -27.52
C LEU A 882 26.76 -39.93 -26.89
N CYS A 883 27.79 -39.15 -26.54
CA CYS A 883 29.01 -39.61 -25.89
C CYS A 883 29.62 -38.51 -25.00
N GLY A 884 30.53 -38.88 -24.10
CA GLY A 884 31.17 -37.99 -23.14
C GLY A 884 30.37 -37.76 -21.84
N PRO A 885 31.03 -37.37 -20.73
CA PRO A 885 30.38 -37.20 -19.43
C PRO A 885 29.15 -36.28 -19.48
N PRO A 886 28.05 -36.59 -18.77
CA PRO A 886 27.88 -37.65 -17.76
C PRO A 886 27.60 -39.05 -18.35
N ILE A 887 27.58 -39.21 -19.67
CA ILE A 887 27.39 -40.51 -20.32
C ILE A 887 28.72 -41.28 -20.33
N LEU A 888 28.74 -42.49 -19.75
CA LEU A 888 29.93 -43.37 -19.67
C LEU A 888 30.42 -43.92 -21.03
N LYS A 889 29.83 -43.47 -22.15
CA LYS A 889 30.21 -43.87 -23.50
C LYS A 889 31.29 -42.92 -24.05
N PRO A 890 32.51 -43.39 -24.34
CA PRO A 890 33.58 -42.55 -24.89
C PRO A 890 33.29 -42.10 -26.34
N CYS A 891 33.82 -40.94 -26.73
CA CYS A 891 33.62 -40.41 -28.08
C CYS A 891 34.69 -40.94 -29.04
N VAL A 892 34.31 -41.18 -30.31
CA VAL A 892 35.25 -41.65 -31.35
C VAL A 892 36.27 -40.54 -31.64
N GLY A 893 37.54 -40.78 -31.30
CA GLY A 893 38.63 -39.80 -31.40
C GLY A 893 39.37 -39.52 -30.08
N ASP A 894 38.83 -40.00 -28.95
CA ASP A 894 39.57 -40.09 -27.70
C ASP A 894 40.66 -41.18 -27.88
N THR A 895 41.85 -40.79 -28.36
CA THR A 895 42.97 -41.71 -28.61
C THR A 895 43.66 -42.07 -27.29
N GLU A 896 43.79 -43.37 -27.05
CA GLU A 896 44.72 -43.90 -26.05
C GLU A 896 46.14 -43.39 -26.35
N SER A 897 46.83 -42.89 -25.33
CA SER A 897 48.30 -42.90 -25.32
C SER A 897 48.77 -43.62 -24.06
N PRO A 898 49.74 -44.56 -24.19
CA PRO A 898 50.08 -45.54 -23.18
C PRO A 898 51.02 -44.93 -22.14
N ASN A 899 50.85 -45.31 -20.88
CA ASN A 899 51.91 -45.60 -19.91
C ASN A 899 51.28 -46.14 -18.63
N VAL A 900 51.15 -47.47 -18.58
CA VAL A 900 51.16 -48.22 -17.32
C VAL A 900 52.61 -48.64 -17.09
N PRO A 901 53.18 -48.38 -15.92
CA PRO A 901 54.10 -49.31 -15.29
C PRO A 901 53.34 -50.08 -14.20
N ASP A 902 53.40 -51.40 -14.32
CA ASP A 902 52.96 -52.38 -13.33
C ASP A 902 53.58 -52.10 -11.96
N ASP A 903 52.77 -52.25 -10.91
CA ASP A 903 53.18 -52.98 -9.70
C ASP A 903 51.96 -53.67 -9.09
N ASP A 904 52.20 -54.90 -8.67
CA ASP A 904 51.26 -55.98 -8.37
C ASP A 904 50.35 -55.81 -7.14
N GLU A 905 49.21 -56.49 -7.25
CA GLU A 905 48.37 -57.11 -6.21
C GLU A 905 47.87 -56.29 -5.01
N GLY A 906 46.57 -55.98 -5.06
CA GLY A 906 45.69 -56.20 -3.91
C GLY A 906 44.80 -55.03 -3.51
N ASN A 907 43.51 -55.17 -3.83
CA ASN A 907 42.34 -54.54 -3.21
C ASN A 907 41.84 -53.21 -3.84
N SER A 908 40.68 -53.34 -4.51
CA SER A 908 39.61 -52.34 -4.72
C SER A 908 39.94 -50.84 -4.50
N ASP A 909 40.24 -50.13 -5.59
CA ASP A 909 40.18 -48.66 -5.63
C ASP A 909 38.94 -48.20 -6.41
N LEU A 910 37.81 -48.15 -5.70
CA LEU A 910 36.90 -47.03 -5.80
C LEU A 910 37.47 -45.92 -4.89
N ASP A 911 37.41 -44.67 -5.32
CA ASP A 911 37.58 -43.46 -4.50
C ASP A 911 39.02 -42.98 -4.21
N GLU A 912 39.60 -42.12 -5.07
CA GLU A 912 40.73 -41.25 -4.65
C GLU A 912 40.36 -39.76 -4.55
N GLU A 913 39.36 -39.27 -5.30
CA GLU A 913 38.92 -37.87 -5.17
C GLU A 913 38.02 -37.66 -3.94
N HIS A 914 37.27 -38.70 -3.56
CA HIS A 914 36.52 -38.72 -2.31
C HIS A 914 37.41 -38.97 -1.08
N VAL A 915 38.56 -39.66 -1.22
CA VAL A 915 39.45 -39.94 -0.07
C VAL A 915 40.09 -38.68 0.48
N TRP A 916 40.51 -37.70 -0.33
CA TRP A 916 41.03 -36.43 0.23
C TRP A 916 39.94 -35.59 0.89
N PHE A 917 38.71 -35.64 0.37
CA PHE A 917 37.57 -34.98 0.99
C PHE A 917 37.23 -35.63 2.36
N TYR A 918 37.13 -36.96 2.43
CA TYR A 918 36.87 -37.69 3.68
C TYR A 918 38.08 -37.69 4.64
N ALA A 919 39.31 -37.73 4.12
CA ALA A 919 40.54 -37.61 4.89
C ALA A 919 40.76 -36.18 5.40
N GLY A 920 40.10 -35.17 4.82
CA GLY A 920 40.05 -33.80 5.32
C GLY A 920 38.96 -33.59 6.39
N ILE A 921 37.83 -34.32 6.30
CA ILE A 921 36.74 -34.24 7.27
C ILE A 921 37.20 -34.68 8.66
N GLY A 922 37.97 -35.76 8.78
CA GLY A 922 38.47 -36.25 10.07
C GLY A 922 39.33 -35.22 10.82
N PRO A 923 40.45 -34.74 10.25
CA PRO A 923 41.30 -33.70 10.81
C PRO A 923 40.58 -32.36 10.94
N GLY A 924 39.72 -31.98 9.98
CA GLY A 924 38.94 -30.73 10.03
C GLY A 924 37.92 -30.71 11.17
N LEU A 925 37.20 -31.81 11.39
CA LEU A 925 36.34 -31.99 12.55
C LEU A 925 37.14 -32.02 13.85
N LEU A 926 38.30 -32.67 13.85
CA LEU A 926 39.16 -32.69 15.04
C LEU A 926 39.67 -31.28 15.39
N VAL A 927 40.13 -30.50 14.41
CA VAL A 927 40.59 -29.12 14.61
C VAL A 927 39.42 -28.22 15.01
N GLY A 928 38.26 -28.35 14.37
CA GLY A 928 37.05 -27.61 14.73
C GLY A 928 36.56 -27.95 16.14
N PHE A 929 36.56 -29.22 16.51
CA PHE A 929 36.20 -29.69 17.85
C PHE A 929 37.20 -29.23 18.91
N LEU A 930 38.50 -29.33 18.64
CA LEU A 930 39.54 -28.83 19.55
C LEU A 930 39.47 -27.30 19.69
N GLY A 931 39.19 -26.57 18.62
CA GLY A 931 38.94 -25.13 18.64
C GLY A 931 37.71 -24.77 19.47
N PHE A 932 36.62 -25.51 19.31
CA PHE A 932 35.43 -25.38 20.14
C PHE A 932 35.71 -25.68 21.62
N CYS A 933 36.41 -26.78 21.94
CA CYS A 933 36.82 -27.12 23.30
C CYS A 933 37.75 -26.06 23.91
N ALA A 934 38.68 -25.51 23.13
CA ALA A 934 39.55 -24.42 23.56
C ALA A 934 38.74 -23.15 23.86
N CYS A 935 37.78 -22.79 23.00
CA CYS A 935 36.85 -21.69 23.26
C CYS A 935 36.05 -21.91 24.55
N LEU A 936 35.52 -23.11 24.80
CA LEU A 936 34.84 -23.44 26.06
C LEU A 936 35.79 -23.44 27.27
N HIS A 937 37.07 -23.75 27.09
CA HIS A 937 38.05 -23.73 28.18
C HIS A 937 38.41 -22.30 28.60
N TYR A 938 38.69 -21.42 27.62
CA TYR A 938 39.19 -20.07 27.86
C TYR A 938 38.09 -18.99 27.97
N ILE A 939 36.93 -19.17 27.32
CA ILE A 939 35.84 -18.19 27.33
C ILE A 939 34.76 -18.63 28.33
N LYS A 940 34.86 -18.08 29.55
CA LYS A 940 34.01 -18.44 30.71
C LYS A 940 32.51 -18.28 30.45
N SER A 941 32.10 -17.24 29.70
CA SER A 941 30.69 -16.99 29.35
C SER A 941 30.13 -18.05 28.42
N TRP A 942 30.88 -18.43 27.39
CA TRP A 942 30.46 -19.45 26.42
C TRP A 942 30.35 -20.83 27.07
N ARG A 943 31.25 -21.15 27.99
CA ARG A 943 31.16 -22.36 28.81
C ARG A 943 29.85 -22.45 29.59
N HIS A 944 29.47 -21.39 30.30
CA HIS A 944 28.24 -21.38 31.07
C HIS A 944 27.00 -21.47 30.18
N SER A 945 26.95 -20.69 29.09
CA SER A 945 25.81 -20.76 28.17
C SER A 945 25.67 -22.13 27.50
N TYR A 946 26.78 -22.75 27.10
CA TYR A 946 26.75 -24.05 26.42
C TYR A 946 26.28 -25.19 27.35
N PHE A 947 26.84 -25.30 28.56
CA PHE A 947 26.40 -26.34 29.50
C PHE A 947 24.97 -26.09 30.00
N HIS A 948 24.54 -24.83 30.15
CA HIS A 948 23.15 -24.51 30.51
C HIS A 948 22.15 -24.88 29.39
N LEU A 949 22.56 -24.80 28.12
CA LEU A 949 21.76 -25.28 26.99
C LEU A 949 21.67 -26.80 26.97
N ILE A 950 22.79 -27.51 27.19
CA ILE A 950 22.85 -28.97 27.29
C ILE A 950 21.91 -29.45 28.41
N ASP A 951 21.95 -28.83 29.58
CA ASP A 951 21.09 -29.17 30.72
C ASP A 951 19.60 -29.00 30.36
N ARG A 952 19.22 -27.90 29.69
CA ARG A 952 17.83 -27.70 29.22
C ARG A 952 17.38 -28.76 28.21
N VAL A 953 18.26 -29.16 27.30
CA VAL A 953 17.94 -30.18 26.30
C VAL A 953 17.80 -31.54 26.98
N PHE A 954 18.68 -31.86 27.92
CA PHE A 954 18.61 -33.10 28.70
C PHE A 954 17.33 -33.15 29.54
N ASP A 955 16.93 -32.06 30.19
CA ASP A 955 15.67 -31.95 30.93
C ASP A 955 14.46 -32.18 30.00
N LYS A 956 14.46 -31.59 28.80
CA LYS A 956 13.40 -31.82 27.80
C LYS A 956 13.34 -33.28 27.35
N ILE A 957 14.48 -33.93 27.13
CA ILE A 957 14.53 -35.34 26.73
C ILE A 957 14.08 -36.25 27.87
N VAL A 958 14.50 -35.98 29.12
CA VAL A 958 14.06 -36.73 30.29
C VAL A 958 12.55 -36.60 30.51
N VAL A 959 11.99 -35.39 30.35
CA VAL A 959 10.55 -35.16 30.43
C VAL A 959 9.82 -35.87 29.28
N ALA A 960 10.33 -35.79 28.05
CA ALA A 960 9.76 -36.51 26.91
C ALA A 960 9.81 -38.03 27.09
N PHE A 961 10.91 -38.57 27.62
CA PHE A 961 11.06 -40.00 27.89
C PHE A 961 10.18 -40.47 29.05
N ALA A 962 10.01 -39.63 30.09
CA ALA A 962 9.08 -39.88 31.19
C ALA A 962 7.62 -39.89 30.71
N LEU A 963 7.24 -38.96 29.82
CA LEU A 963 5.91 -38.90 29.21
C LEU A 963 5.67 -40.07 28.23
N TRP A 964 6.68 -40.46 27.47
CA TRP A 964 6.63 -41.61 26.56
C TRP A 964 6.49 -42.94 27.31
N ARG A 965 7.25 -43.14 28.40
CA ARG A 965 7.15 -44.34 29.24
C ARG A 965 5.79 -44.46 29.93
N ARG A 966 5.15 -43.34 30.27
CA ARG A 966 3.80 -43.28 30.85
C ARG A 966 2.69 -43.65 29.86
N LYS A 967 2.95 -43.54 28.55
CA LYS A 967 2.04 -43.98 27.47
C LYS A 967 2.05 -45.49 27.21
N PHE A 968 3.05 -46.23 27.70
CA PHE A 968 3.19 -47.68 27.50
C PHE A 968 2.93 -48.52 28.76
N GLN A 969 2.59 -47.90 29.89
CA GLN A 969 2.20 -48.58 31.13
C GLN A 969 0.73 -48.41 31.51
N ASN A 970 -0.12 -47.91 30.60
CA ASN A 970 -1.58 -47.88 30.74
C ASN A 970 -2.25 -48.70 29.63
#